data_AF-A0AAD9S5P2-F1
#
_entry.id   AF-A0AAD9S5P2-F1
#
_cell.length_a   1.000
_cell.length_b   1.000
_cell.length_c   1.000
_cell.angle_alpha   90.00
_cell.angle_beta   90.00
_cell.angle_gamma   90.00
#
_symmetry.space_group_name_H-M   'P 1'
#
loop_
_entity.id
_entity.type
_entity.pdbx_description
1 polymer ?
#
loop_
_entity_poly.entity_id
_entity_poly.type
_entity_poly.pdbx_seq_one_letter_code
_entity_poly.pdbx_strand_id
1 'polypeptide(L)'
;MQDDDAASASDVTVKIQPLSDKDGVIITVQPPRLPQNEKFSHAPCDIALVIDVSGSMGTDAPAPGEQERTGLSVLDLVKHACRTIMSTMTKDDRLAIVTFSNGSNVLQPLTEMTDANKEAAKAKIEAMEVESCTNLWHGLRDGIKLFKDEANTGRVPAVMVLTDGVPNHMCPPQGYVPALKAMGGIVPSVHTFGFGYMLRSGLLKSIAEFGGGNYAFIPDAGMIGTVFVHAVANLQSTYANNAALRLTYPDIVTIEQTTGAAVGQEKPVQGRGGNFELSIPLGNLQYGQSRNIYLRWKSSSADSDVEPSYLNAALQYNKMTEAQYVSHSSRDLMDLSFTTISDAEIAYHASRSRICAFLSELFPIDHLGEHRLAPRLQCVAGLTEKQQKLRDLIASIPATHFPNDSRCTSLMEDLDGPQPLGQVSLALSRDDYLRRWGQHYLPSLHGAHVRQICNSFKDPGPLQYGSDSPLFMKCRDALSNAFDDLPAPKPSNIPSEAVNIQGHARYNSTRAPRGFFRGRASYSPTRGTSGSLAISMRSYNSSSAPCFAGRTPVRLASGKHVRISSLRKGTRVATPLGPRKVAAVLVTPVRRQVMVRLEGVLVTPWHPVALPAADPATGEDAGHGWVFPAQVQPRELVRYSGAIYSVLLQRDGDADAHAIALGGGLGKVVPFWGVTLGHGMVQTRGVKDVRAHRFFGNYDKVLRSLAAIRMRRDGLVIGGGVKRSKNTGLVTVFKPYQQRHQAASRLLLQARAGGARRRASMLGPKVCKAVA
;
A
#
# COMPACT_ATOMS: atom_id res chain seq x y z
N MET A 1 -5.57 -55.54 -13.47
CA MET A 1 -4.38 -55.41 -14.32
C MET A 1 -4.54 -54.10 -15.07
N GLN A 2 -3.82 -53.09 -14.58
CA GLN A 2 -3.52 -51.77 -15.18
C GLN A 2 -4.69 -50.88 -15.63
N ASP A 3 -5.07 -49.94 -14.76
CA ASP A 3 -5.57 -48.61 -15.17
C ASP A 3 -5.46 -47.56 -14.02
N ASP A 4 -4.44 -47.67 -13.14
CA ASP A 4 -4.30 -46.80 -11.95
C ASP A 4 -3.02 -45.91 -11.91
N ASP A 5 -2.22 -45.83 -12.98
CA ASP A 5 -0.95 -45.07 -12.99
C ASP A 5 -0.93 -43.91 -13.99
N ALA A 6 -1.93 -43.03 -13.92
CA ALA A 6 -1.88 -41.71 -14.55
C ALA A 6 -2.47 -40.63 -13.63
N ALA A 7 -1.96 -40.51 -12.40
CA ALA A 7 -2.10 -39.27 -11.62
C ALA A 7 -1.42 -38.13 -12.39
N SER A 8 -2.21 -37.42 -13.20
CA SER A 8 -1.72 -36.37 -14.10
C SER A 8 -0.94 -35.31 -13.32
N ALA A 9 0.19 -34.85 -13.88
CA ALA A 9 1.08 -33.84 -13.31
C ALA A 9 0.46 -32.42 -13.16
N SER A 10 -0.87 -32.30 -13.08
CA SER A 10 -1.62 -31.05 -13.15
C SER A 10 -2.52 -30.71 -11.95
N ASP A 11 -2.52 -31.55 -10.90
CA ASP A 11 -3.34 -31.34 -9.70
C ASP A 11 -2.55 -30.84 -8.48
N VAL A 12 -3.26 -30.40 -7.44
CA VAL A 12 -2.65 -29.89 -6.19
C VAL A 12 -1.92 -31.03 -5.51
N THR A 13 -0.69 -30.78 -5.07
CA THR A 13 0.11 -31.76 -4.33
C THR A 13 0.17 -31.39 -2.85
N VAL A 14 0.15 -32.41 -1.99
CA VAL A 14 0.33 -32.28 -0.54
C VAL A 14 1.59 -33.04 -0.15
N LYS A 15 2.49 -32.38 0.56
CA LYS A 15 3.72 -32.96 1.08
C LYS A 15 3.81 -32.75 2.59
N ILE A 16 4.09 -33.81 3.33
CA ILE A 16 4.38 -33.76 4.76
C ILE A 16 5.90 -33.79 4.91
N GLN A 17 6.46 -32.82 5.64
CA GLN A 17 7.90 -32.64 5.82
C GLN A 17 8.21 -32.60 7.32
N PRO A 18 8.56 -33.76 7.92
CA PRO A 18 8.99 -33.82 9.33
C PRO A 18 10.28 -33.03 9.55
N LEU A 19 10.44 -32.40 10.71
CA LEU A 19 11.60 -31.55 10.98
C LEU A 19 12.66 -32.28 11.82
N SER A 20 13.92 -31.89 11.63
CA SER A 20 15.08 -32.51 12.29
C SER A 20 15.09 -32.33 13.81
N ASP A 21 14.41 -31.30 14.32
CA ASP A 21 14.20 -31.08 15.75
C ASP A 21 13.19 -32.04 16.38
N LYS A 22 12.51 -32.88 15.57
CA LYS A 22 11.49 -33.87 15.97
C LYS A 22 10.28 -33.30 16.70
N ASP A 23 10.17 -31.99 16.81
CA ASP A 23 9.09 -31.29 17.52
C ASP A 23 8.14 -30.56 16.56
N GLY A 24 8.47 -30.52 15.26
CA GLY A 24 7.66 -29.86 14.24
C GLY A 24 7.48 -30.66 12.95
N VAL A 25 6.44 -30.30 12.21
CA VAL A 25 6.16 -30.82 10.86
C VAL A 25 5.61 -29.68 10.00
N ILE A 26 6.06 -29.62 8.75
CA ILE A 26 5.54 -28.67 7.75
C ILE A 26 4.73 -29.43 6.71
N ILE A 27 3.47 -29.05 6.55
CA ILE A 27 2.61 -29.57 5.50
C ILE A 27 2.54 -28.52 4.39
N THR A 28 3.09 -28.86 3.23
CA THR A 28 3.11 -28.01 2.04
C THR A 28 2.01 -28.44 1.09
N VAL A 29 1.06 -27.54 0.86
CA VAL A 29 0.06 -27.64 -0.20
C VAL A 29 0.54 -26.79 -1.36
N GLN A 30 0.80 -27.42 -2.50
CA GLN A 30 1.34 -26.77 -3.69
C GLN A 30 0.34 -26.87 -4.84
N PRO A 31 -0.39 -25.78 -5.16
CA PRO A 31 -1.20 -25.69 -6.36
C PRO A 31 -0.35 -25.61 -7.63
N PRO A 32 -0.94 -25.89 -8.81
CA PRO A 32 -0.28 -25.69 -10.10
C PRO A 32 0.19 -24.25 -10.28
N ARG A 33 1.35 -24.08 -10.94
CA ARG A 33 1.95 -22.73 -11.13
C ARG A 33 1.20 -21.87 -12.14
N LEU A 34 0.69 -22.50 -13.20
CA LEU A 34 0.03 -21.83 -14.32
C LEU A 34 -1.27 -22.57 -14.66
N PRO A 35 -2.26 -21.86 -15.22
CA PRO A 35 -3.42 -22.51 -15.83
C PRO A 35 -2.99 -23.32 -17.06
N GLN A 36 -3.70 -24.41 -17.34
CA GLN A 36 -3.42 -25.26 -18.52
C GLN A 36 -3.65 -24.52 -19.85
N ASN A 37 -4.55 -23.52 -19.86
CA ASN A 37 -4.86 -22.72 -21.05
C ASN A 37 -4.11 -21.38 -21.02
N GLU A 38 -3.22 -21.15 -21.99
CA GLU A 38 -2.46 -19.89 -22.10
C GLU A 38 -3.33 -18.65 -22.35
N LYS A 39 -4.55 -18.82 -22.89
CA LYS A 39 -5.51 -17.72 -23.09
C LYS A 39 -6.28 -17.34 -21.81
N PHE A 40 -6.07 -18.06 -20.72
CA PHE A 40 -6.72 -17.78 -19.44
C PHE A 40 -6.26 -16.41 -18.91
N SER A 41 -7.17 -15.43 -18.90
CA SER A 41 -6.89 -14.08 -18.42
C SER A 41 -6.85 -14.05 -16.90
N HIS A 42 -7.88 -14.62 -16.27
CA HIS A 42 -8.12 -14.74 -14.84
C HIS A 42 -9.24 -15.77 -14.57
N ALA A 43 -9.36 -16.21 -13.32
CA ALA A 43 -10.46 -17.05 -12.85
C ALA A 43 -11.77 -16.24 -12.81
N PRO A 44 -12.86 -16.71 -13.44
CA PRO A 44 -14.16 -16.06 -13.37
C PRO A 44 -14.64 -15.87 -11.93
N CYS A 45 -15.14 -14.69 -11.59
CA CYS A 45 -15.56 -14.33 -10.24
C CYS A 45 -17.02 -13.86 -10.19
N ASP A 46 -17.70 -14.22 -9.10
CA ASP A 46 -18.98 -13.64 -8.70
C ASP A 46 -18.74 -12.76 -7.46
N ILE A 47 -18.72 -11.45 -7.66
CA ILE A 47 -18.38 -10.48 -6.61
C ILE A 47 -19.64 -9.72 -6.19
N ALA A 48 -19.99 -9.77 -4.91
CA ALA A 48 -20.97 -8.87 -4.31
C ALA A 48 -20.27 -7.76 -3.52
N LEU A 49 -20.42 -6.52 -3.99
CA LEU A 49 -19.95 -5.34 -3.30
C LEU A 49 -21.02 -4.90 -2.28
N VAL A 50 -20.71 -5.02 -1.00
CA VAL A 50 -21.57 -4.60 0.11
C VAL A 50 -21.00 -3.30 0.67
N ILE A 51 -21.59 -2.18 0.27
CA ILE A 51 -21.07 -0.82 0.46
C ILE A 51 -21.82 -0.12 1.58
N ASP A 52 -21.09 0.31 2.59
CA ASP A 52 -21.59 1.24 3.61
C ASP A 52 -21.82 2.60 2.95
N VAL A 53 -23.04 3.12 3.08
CA VAL A 53 -23.39 4.48 2.65
C VAL A 53 -23.81 5.34 3.84
N SER A 54 -23.39 4.99 5.05
CA SER A 54 -23.69 5.74 6.27
C SER A 54 -23.03 7.12 6.31
N GLY A 55 -23.49 7.98 7.22
CA GLY A 55 -23.09 9.37 7.37
C GLY A 55 -21.58 9.57 7.48
N SER A 56 -20.88 8.64 8.11
CA SER A 56 -19.42 8.67 8.26
C SER A 56 -18.69 8.52 6.93
N MET A 57 -19.27 7.80 5.95
CA MET A 57 -18.66 7.63 4.63
C MET A 57 -18.58 8.96 3.86
N GLY A 58 -19.36 9.97 4.26
CA GLY A 58 -19.28 11.34 3.79
C GLY A 58 -18.14 12.16 4.40
N THR A 59 -17.39 11.64 5.37
CA THR A 59 -16.26 12.35 5.98
C THR A 59 -15.08 12.48 5.02
N ASP A 60 -14.25 13.50 5.23
CA ASP A 60 -13.05 13.74 4.43
C ASP A 60 -12.16 12.49 4.46
N ALA A 61 -11.83 11.99 3.27
CA ALA A 61 -10.94 10.86 3.13
C ALA A 61 -9.56 11.20 3.74
N PRO A 62 -9.02 10.35 4.62
CA PRO A 62 -7.70 10.58 5.20
C PRO A 62 -6.65 10.60 4.08
N ALA A 63 -5.87 11.68 4.02
CA ALA A 63 -4.76 11.81 3.08
C ALA A 63 -3.42 11.49 3.77
N PRO A 64 -2.39 11.03 3.02
CA PRO A 64 -1.05 10.86 3.56
C PRO A 64 -0.49 12.18 4.11
N GLY A 65 -0.41 12.30 5.45
CA GLY A 65 -0.06 13.53 6.16
C GLY A 65 -1.30 14.30 6.63
N GLU A 66 -1.45 14.42 7.94
CA GLU A 66 -2.69 14.74 8.68
C GLU A 66 -3.41 16.08 8.41
N GLN A 67 -3.12 16.81 7.33
CA GLN A 67 -3.71 18.15 7.11
C GLN A 67 -4.08 18.48 5.65
N GLU A 68 -4.17 17.50 4.74
CA GLU A 68 -4.66 17.73 3.37
C GLU A 68 -6.13 17.32 3.20
N ARG A 69 -7.02 18.32 3.15
CA ARG A 69 -8.39 18.13 2.64
C ARG A 69 -8.34 18.09 1.12
N THR A 70 -8.51 16.90 0.56
CA THR A 70 -8.59 16.64 -0.89
C THR A 70 -9.98 16.98 -1.44
N GLY A 71 -10.97 17.15 -0.55
CA GLY A 71 -12.38 17.29 -0.86
C GLY A 71 -13.03 15.98 -1.30
N LEU A 72 -12.30 14.87 -1.31
CA LEU A 72 -12.85 13.54 -1.54
C LEU A 72 -13.41 12.99 -0.23
N SER A 73 -14.60 12.43 -0.28
CA SER A 73 -15.15 11.62 0.82
C SER A 73 -14.60 10.19 0.78
N VAL A 74 -14.75 9.44 1.87
CA VAL A 74 -14.45 8.00 1.89
C VAL A 74 -15.31 7.27 0.84
N LEU A 75 -16.58 7.64 0.70
CA LEU A 75 -17.49 7.10 -0.32
C LEU A 75 -16.97 7.37 -1.74
N ASP A 76 -16.43 8.55 -2.04
CA ASP A 76 -15.87 8.87 -3.36
C ASP A 76 -14.72 7.91 -3.74
N LEU A 77 -13.90 7.54 -2.76
CA LEU A 77 -12.81 6.60 -2.95
C LEU A 77 -13.29 5.17 -3.10
N VAL A 78 -14.32 4.77 -2.35
CA VAL A 78 -14.98 3.48 -2.52
C VAL A 78 -15.59 3.36 -3.91
N LYS A 79 -16.33 4.38 -4.38
CA LYS A 79 -16.86 4.43 -5.74
C LYS A 79 -15.78 4.23 -6.79
N HIS A 80 -14.63 4.89 -6.63
CA HIS A 80 -13.48 4.72 -7.53
C HIS A 80 -12.90 3.30 -7.48
N ALA A 81 -12.79 2.69 -6.30
CA ALA A 81 -12.37 1.30 -6.15
C ALA A 81 -13.36 0.34 -6.82
N CYS A 82 -14.67 0.50 -6.61
CA CYS A 82 -15.70 -0.31 -7.27
C CYS A 82 -15.62 -0.21 -8.81
N ARG A 83 -15.37 1.00 -9.34
CA ARG A 83 -15.17 1.22 -10.78
C ARG A 83 -13.90 0.54 -11.30
N THR A 84 -12.86 0.44 -10.48
CA THR A 84 -11.62 -0.28 -10.81
C THR A 84 -11.86 -1.78 -10.91
N ILE A 85 -12.63 -2.35 -9.97
CA ILE A 85 -12.99 -3.78 -10.01
C ILE A 85 -13.81 -4.06 -11.28
N MET A 86 -14.84 -3.26 -11.52
CA MET A 86 -15.73 -3.43 -12.67
C MET A 86 -15.01 -3.28 -14.01
N SER A 87 -13.98 -2.44 -14.12
CA SER A 87 -13.24 -2.25 -15.37
C SER A 87 -12.36 -3.45 -15.74
N THR A 88 -11.93 -4.25 -14.76
CA THR A 88 -11.13 -5.47 -15.01
C THR A 88 -11.97 -6.74 -15.13
N MET A 89 -13.25 -6.71 -14.73
CA MET A 89 -14.18 -7.80 -14.97
C MET A 89 -14.50 -7.97 -16.46
N THR A 90 -14.91 -9.16 -16.84
CA THR A 90 -15.28 -9.56 -18.20
C THR A 90 -16.71 -10.10 -18.23
N LYS A 91 -17.23 -10.46 -19.40
CA LYS A 91 -18.56 -11.06 -19.54
C LYS A 91 -18.74 -12.36 -18.75
N ASP A 92 -17.63 -13.05 -18.45
CA ASP A 92 -17.65 -14.30 -17.70
C ASP A 92 -17.75 -14.08 -16.19
N ASP A 93 -17.58 -12.83 -15.71
CA ASP A 93 -17.71 -12.43 -14.31
C ASP A 93 -19.09 -11.82 -14.01
N ARG A 94 -19.60 -11.99 -12.79
CA ARG A 94 -20.84 -11.32 -12.33
C ARG A 94 -20.58 -10.37 -11.17
N LEU A 95 -21.25 -9.22 -11.20
CA LEU A 95 -21.19 -8.20 -10.14
C LEU A 95 -22.57 -7.95 -9.56
N ALA A 96 -22.67 -8.05 -8.23
CA ALA A 96 -23.80 -7.56 -7.46
C ALA A 96 -23.39 -6.33 -6.63
N ILE A 97 -24.35 -5.44 -6.39
CA ILE A 97 -24.14 -4.21 -5.62
C ILE A 97 -25.25 -4.12 -4.58
N VAL A 98 -24.84 -4.11 -3.32
CA VAL A 98 -25.71 -3.93 -2.15
C VAL A 98 -25.21 -2.72 -1.38
N THR A 99 -26.09 -1.76 -1.11
CA THR A 99 -25.78 -0.66 -0.20
C THR A 99 -26.45 -0.89 1.14
N PHE A 100 -25.86 -0.39 2.22
CA PHE A 100 -26.49 -0.45 3.53
C PHE A 100 -26.29 0.84 4.34
N SER A 101 -27.33 1.18 5.09
CA SER A 101 -27.41 2.35 5.97
C SER A 101 -28.27 2.00 7.20
N ASN A 102 -29.54 2.42 7.26
CA ASN A 102 -30.53 1.93 8.23
C ASN A 102 -31.02 0.51 7.87
N GLY A 103 -31.19 0.25 6.58
CA GLY A 103 -31.49 -1.06 6.00
C GLY A 103 -30.44 -1.45 4.95
N SER A 104 -30.76 -2.47 4.18
CA SER A 104 -29.98 -2.92 3.03
C SER A 104 -30.81 -2.78 1.76
N ASN A 105 -30.18 -2.35 0.67
CA ASN A 105 -30.81 -2.22 -0.63
C ASN A 105 -29.95 -2.93 -1.69
N VAL A 106 -30.56 -3.84 -2.44
CA VAL A 106 -29.91 -4.53 -3.55
C VAL A 106 -30.09 -3.68 -4.81
N LEU A 107 -29.09 -2.83 -5.12
CA LEU A 107 -29.10 -1.99 -6.32
C LEU A 107 -28.95 -2.82 -7.60
N GLN A 108 -28.27 -3.96 -7.50
CA GLN A 108 -28.06 -4.88 -8.61
C GLN A 108 -27.84 -6.31 -8.08
N PRO A 109 -28.63 -7.31 -8.53
CA PRO A 109 -28.34 -8.72 -8.26
C PRO A 109 -27.11 -9.19 -9.06
N LEU A 110 -26.66 -10.43 -8.88
CA LEU A 110 -25.53 -10.97 -9.66
C LEU A 110 -25.82 -10.88 -11.16
N THR A 111 -25.10 -9.97 -11.84
CA THR A 111 -25.31 -9.63 -13.24
C THR A 111 -23.99 -9.77 -14.01
N GLU A 112 -24.00 -10.40 -15.18
CA GLU A 112 -22.81 -10.56 -16.04
C GLU A 112 -22.25 -9.21 -16.48
N MET A 113 -20.93 -9.04 -16.42
CA MET A 113 -20.25 -7.77 -16.72
C MET A 113 -19.96 -7.60 -18.22
N THR A 114 -21.03 -7.60 -19.02
CA THR A 114 -21.01 -7.12 -20.40
C THR A 114 -20.81 -5.60 -20.45
N ASP A 115 -20.37 -5.04 -21.57
CA ASP A 115 -20.11 -3.59 -21.67
C ASP A 115 -21.36 -2.74 -21.36
N ALA A 116 -22.55 -3.21 -21.75
CA ALA A 116 -23.81 -2.56 -21.42
C ALA A 116 -24.11 -2.60 -19.90
N ASN A 117 -23.92 -3.76 -19.27
CA ASN A 117 -24.16 -3.94 -17.84
C ASN A 117 -23.13 -3.19 -16.99
N LYS A 118 -21.89 -3.04 -17.47
CA LYS A 118 -20.86 -2.21 -16.84
C LYS A 118 -21.26 -0.74 -16.80
N GLU A 119 -21.76 -0.18 -17.89
CA GLU A 119 -22.22 1.22 -17.90
C GLU A 119 -23.47 1.41 -17.01
N ALA A 120 -24.38 0.44 -16.96
CA ALA A 120 -25.51 0.47 -16.03
C ALA A 120 -25.06 0.40 -14.55
N ALA A 121 -24.13 -0.49 -14.23
CA ALA A 121 -23.57 -0.62 -12.87
C ALA A 121 -22.80 0.65 -12.46
N LYS A 122 -22.03 1.24 -13.37
CA LYS A 122 -21.34 2.51 -13.17
C LYS A 122 -22.30 3.65 -12.84
N ALA A 123 -23.43 3.75 -13.55
CA ALA A 123 -24.44 4.76 -13.26
C ALA A 123 -25.01 4.60 -11.85
N LYS A 124 -25.27 3.36 -11.41
CA LYS A 124 -25.72 3.05 -10.04
C LYS A 124 -24.68 3.41 -8.98
N ILE A 125 -23.39 3.11 -9.23
CA ILE A 125 -22.28 3.46 -8.31
C ILE A 125 -22.15 4.98 -8.16
N GLU A 126 -22.21 5.73 -9.26
CA GLU A 126 -22.09 7.19 -9.23
C GLU A 126 -23.27 7.84 -8.48
N ALA A 127 -24.47 7.26 -8.58
CA ALA A 127 -25.69 7.74 -7.94
C ALA A 127 -25.78 7.43 -6.43
N MET A 128 -24.84 6.70 -5.83
CA MET A 128 -24.87 6.44 -4.38
C MET A 128 -24.69 7.73 -3.59
N GLU A 129 -25.51 7.96 -2.58
CA GLU A 129 -25.42 9.11 -1.69
C GLU A 129 -25.28 8.66 -0.24
N VAL A 130 -24.82 9.58 0.61
CA VAL A 130 -24.62 9.33 2.02
C VAL A 130 -25.95 9.45 2.77
N GLU A 131 -26.23 8.47 3.63
CA GLU A 131 -27.42 8.35 4.46
C GLU A 131 -27.07 8.37 5.96
N SER A 132 -27.98 8.01 6.87
CA SER A 132 -27.84 8.36 8.29
C SER A 132 -27.13 7.33 9.21
N CYS A 133 -27.42 6.03 9.09
CA CYS A 133 -27.01 5.00 10.09
C CYS A 133 -26.19 3.87 9.47
N THR A 134 -25.65 2.95 10.29
CA THR A 134 -24.81 1.82 9.85
C THR A 134 -25.34 0.47 10.35
N ASN A 135 -26.05 -0.25 9.47
CA ASN A 135 -26.61 -1.59 9.69
C ASN A 135 -25.82 -2.65 8.91
N LEU A 136 -24.64 -2.99 9.45
CA LEU A 136 -23.74 -3.99 8.86
C LEU A 136 -24.39 -5.36 8.70
N TRP A 137 -25.28 -5.76 9.62
CA TRP A 137 -25.86 -7.11 9.62
C TRP A 137 -26.79 -7.33 8.42
N HIS A 138 -27.67 -6.36 8.14
CA HIS A 138 -28.54 -6.44 6.97
C HIS A 138 -27.76 -6.44 5.65
N GLY A 139 -26.76 -5.58 5.51
CA GLY A 139 -25.88 -5.56 4.34
C GLY A 139 -25.17 -6.90 4.13
N LEU A 140 -24.58 -7.46 5.20
CA LEU A 140 -23.89 -8.75 5.15
C LEU A 140 -24.85 -9.90 4.81
N ARG A 141 -25.99 -9.98 5.49
CA ARG A 141 -27.00 -11.02 5.27
C ARG A 141 -27.50 -11.01 3.83
N ASP A 142 -27.86 -9.83 3.31
CA ASP A 142 -28.42 -9.72 1.97
C ASP A 142 -27.34 -9.96 0.90
N GLY A 143 -26.10 -9.51 1.14
CA GLY A 143 -24.96 -9.84 0.30
C GLY A 143 -24.68 -11.35 0.21
N ILE A 144 -24.75 -12.08 1.33
CA ILE A 144 -24.59 -13.55 1.35
C ILE A 144 -25.77 -14.26 0.69
N LYS A 145 -27.01 -13.79 0.92
CA LYS A 145 -28.22 -14.39 0.35
C LYS A 145 -28.24 -14.40 -1.18
N LEU A 146 -27.53 -13.47 -1.83
CA LEU A 146 -27.38 -13.45 -3.29
C LEU A 146 -26.71 -14.73 -3.84
N PHE A 147 -26.01 -15.49 -2.99
CA PHE A 147 -25.29 -16.70 -3.38
C PHE A 147 -25.94 -18.01 -2.92
N LYS A 148 -27.16 -17.96 -2.36
CA LYS A 148 -27.80 -19.10 -1.69
C LYS A 148 -27.90 -20.35 -2.59
N ASP A 149 -28.05 -20.16 -3.90
CA ASP A 149 -28.16 -21.22 -4.90
C ASP A 149 -27.07 -21.13 -5.99
N GLU A 150 -25.99 -20.39 -5.73
CA GLU A 150 -24.92 -20.09 -6.69
C GLU A 150 -23.60 -20.78 -6.31
N ALA A 151 -23.69 -21.94 -5.64
CA ALA A 151 -22.53 -22.77 -5.38
C ALA A 151 -22.07 -23.48 -6.67
N ASN A 152 -20.76 -23.68 -6.81
CA ASN A 152 -20.18 -24.54 -7.85
C ASN A 152 -20.51 -24.13 -9.32
N THR A 153 -20.66 -22.84 -9.59
CA THR A 153 -21.02 -22.27 -10.90
C THR A 153 -19.86 -22.17 -11.89
N GLY A 154 -18.68 -22.69 -11.53
CA GLY A 154 -17.41 -22.45 -12.22
C GLY A 154 -16.79 -21.08 -11.92
N ARG A 155 -17.42 -20.27 -11.06
CA ARG A 155 -16.97 -18.93 -10.66
C ARG A 155 -16.59 -18.91 -9.19
N VAL A 156 -15.69 -18.00 -8.81
CA VAL A 156 -15.26 -17.79 -7.42
C VAL A 156 -16.26 -16.87 -6.72
N PRO A 157 -17.04 -17.35 -5.74
CA PRO A 157 -18.02 -16.53 -5.04
C PRO A 157 -17.34 -15.71 -3.93
N ALA A 158 -17.51 -14.38 -3.94
CA ALA A 158 -16.90 -13.49 -2.97
C ALA A 158 -17.83 -12.32 -2.58
N VAL A 159 -17.90 -12.04 -1.28
CA VAL A 159 -18.57 -10.85 -0.72
C VAL A 159 -17.49 -9.90 -0.22
N MET A 160 -17.52 -8.64 -0.67
CA MET A 160 -16.60 -7.59 -0.25
C MET A 160 -17.36 -6.51 0.52
N VAL A 161 -17.16 -6.47 1.83
CA VAL A 161 -17.80 -5.53 2.75
C VAL A 161 -16.91 -4.32 2.96
N LEU A 162 -17.46 -3.13 2.71
CA LEU A 162 -16.75 -1.85 2.64
C LEU A 162 -17.33 -0.91 3.68
N THR A 163 -16.64 -0.65 4.78
CA THR A 163 -17.21 0.14 5.89
C THR A 163 -16.13 0.97 6.61
N ASP A 164 -16.50 2.17 7.05
CA ASP A 164 -15.65 3.06 7.82
C ASP A 164 -16.05 3.17 9.30
N GLY A 165 -17.07 2.41 9.71
CA GLY A 165 -17.81 2.64 10.94
C GLY A 165 -17.92 1.47 11.91
N VAL A 166 -18.40 1.80 13.11
CA VAL A 166 -18.85 0.88 14.15
C VAL A 166 -20.33 0.57 13.89
N PRO A 167 -20.74 -0.69 13.69
CA PRO A 167 -22.14 -1.04 13.56
C PRO A 167 -22.92 -0.55 14.78
N ASN A 168 -23.91 0.31 14.54
CA ASN A 168 -24.64 1.05 15.59
C ASN A 168 -26.16 0.86 15.51
N HIS A 169 -26.66 0.14 14.50
CA HIS A 169 -28.09 -0.07 14.28
C HIS A 169 -28.42 -1.53 13.95
N MET A 170 -29.45 -2.09 14.60
CA MET A 170 -29.94 -3.47 14.40
C MET A 170 -28.86 -4.57 14.42
N CYS A 171 -27.88 -4.43 15.32
CA CYS A 171 -26.90 -5.49 15.59
C CYS A 171 -27.61 -6.75 16.10
N PRO A 172 -27.25 -7.95 15.62
CA PRO A 172 -27.86 -9.19 16.09
C PRO A 172 -27.62 -9.35 17.60
N PRO A 173 -28.67 -9.60 18.41
CA PRO A 173 -28.54 -9.67 19.87
C PRO A 173 -27.59 -10.79 20.34
N GLN A 174 -27.48 -11.86 19.56
CA GLN A 174 -26.56 -12.98 19.79
C GLN A 174 -25.11 -12.74 19.31
N GLY A 175 -24.82 -11.58 18.70
CA GLY A 175 -23.54 -11.30 18.04
C GLY A 175 -23.47 -11.75 16.58
N TYR A 176 -22.51 -11.21 15.83
CA TYR A 176 -22.41 -11.42 14.38
C TYR A 176 -21.97 -12.84 14.01
N VAL A 177 -20.96 -13.39 14.70
CA VAL A 177 -20.43 -14.73 14.40
C VAL A 177 -21.46 -15.83 14.71
N PRO A 178 -22.18 -15.83 15.84
CA PRO A 178 -23.24 -16.81 16.09
C PRO A 178 -24.40 -16.67 15.11
N ALA A 179 -24.75 -15.44 14.71
CA ALA A 179 -25.76 -15.21 13.68
C ALA A 179 -25.33 -15.74 12.30
N LEU A 180 -24.07 -15.56 11.92
CA LEU A 180 -23.49 -16.13 10.69
C LEU A 180 -23.51 -17.66 10.73
N LYS A 181 -23.13 -18.27 11.86
CA LYS A 181 -23.22 -19.73 12.07
C LYS A 181 -24.66 -20.24 11.90
N ALA A 182 -25.63 -19.51 12.44
CA ALA A 182 -27.04 -19.88 12.34
C ALA A 182 -27.61 -19.80 10.91
N MET A 183 -26.99 -19.03 10.02
CA MET A 183 -27.39 -19.00 8.59
C MET A 183 -27.00 -20.27 7.83
N GLY A 184 -26.10 -21.11 8.36
CA GLY A 184 -25.64 -22.34 7.72
C GLY A 184 -24.47 -22.11 6.76
N GLY A 185 -24.30 -23.03 5.80
CA GLY A 185 -23.16 -23.06 4.86
C GLY A 185 -23.05 -21.79 4.02
N ILE A 186 -22.15 -20.88 4.42
CA ILE A 186 -21.84 -19.66 3.67
C ILE A 186 -21.04 -20.07 2.43
N VAL A 187 -21.64 -19.89 1.26
CA VAL A 187 -21.02 -20.19 -0.04
C VAL A 187 -19.88 -19.21 -0.40
N PRO A 188 -20.07 -17.87 -0.34
CA PRO A 188 -19.04 -16.93 -0.76
C PRO A 188 -17.97 -16.70 0.32
N SER A 189 -16.73 -16.44 -0.10
CA SER A 189 -15.72 -15.93 0.83
C SER A 189 -16.03 -14.50 1.22
N VAL A 190 -16.07 -14.19 2.52
CA VAL A 190 -16.40 -12.85 3.03
C VAL A 190 -15.13 -12.07 3.35
N HIS A 191 -14.89 -10.99 2.62
CA HIS A 191 -13.78 -10.07 2.81
C HIS A 191 -14.28 -8.76 3.40
N THR A 192 -13.57 -8.20 4.37
CA THR A 192 -13.97 -6.96 5.05
C THR A 192 -12.86 -5.92 4.94
N PHE A 193 -13.22 -4.71 4.51
CA PHE A 193 -12.32 -3.58 4.34
C PHE A 193 -12.75 -2.46 5.29
N GLY A 194 -11.88 -2.15 6.24
CA GLY A 194 -12.11 -1.09 7.22
C GLY A 194 -11.40 0.21 6.82
N PHE A 195 -12.13 1.30 6.66
CA PHE A 195 -11.58 2.62 6.31
C PHE A 195 -11.43 3.53 7.54
N GLY A 196 -10.33 4.28 7.60
CA GLY A 196 -10.11 5.26 8.66
C GLY A 196 -9.76 4.62 10.01
N TYR A 197 -9.93 5.35 11.12
CA TYR A 197 -9.45 4.92 12.45
C TYR A 197 -10.58 4.62 13.46
N MET A 198 -11.86 4.72 13.04
CA MET A 198 -13.03 4.54 13.92
C MET A 198 -13.74 3.21 13.62
N LEU A 199 -13.01 2.10 13.72
CA LEU A 199 -13.45 0.78 13.28
C LEU A 199 -13.55 -0.23 14.42
N ARG A 200 -14.55 -1.11 14.37
CA ARG A 200 -14.53 -2.38 15.13
C ARG A 200 -13.74 -3.44 14.36
N SER A 201 -12.43 -3.25 14.21
CA SER A 201 -11.57 -4.15 13.42
C SER A 201 -11.58 -5.59 13.90
N GLY A 202 -11.72 -5.81 15.21
CA GLY A 202 -11.86 -7.16 15.75
C GLY A 202 -13.11 -7.89 15.24
N LEU A 203 -14.25 -7.20 15.14
CA LEU A 203 -15.48 -7.73 14.55
C LEU A 203 -15.29 -8.01 13.05
N LEU A 204 -14.73 -7.07 12.29
CA LEU A 204 -14.47 -7.24 10.85
C LEU A 204 -13.54 -8.44 10.60
N LYS A 205 -12.46 -8.55 11.38
CA LYS A 205 -11.55 -9.71 11.37
C LYS A 205 -12.29 -11.02 11.65
N SER A 206 -13.18 -11.06 12.65
CA SER A 206 -13.95 -12.27 12.97
C SER A 206 -14.95 -12.65 11.89
N ILE A 207 -15.65 -11.68 11.29
CA ILE A 207 -16.56 -11.92 10.15
C ILE A 207 -15.79 -12.49 8.96
N ALA A 208 -14.66 -11.87 8.60
CA ALA A 208 -13.86 -12.32 7.48
C ALA A 208 -13.23 -13.69 7.73
N GLU A 209 -12.76 -13.95 8.95
CA GLU A 209 -12.19 -15.23 9.30
C GLU A 209 -13.22 -16.36 9.23
N PHE A 210 -14.40 -16.16 9.83
CA PHE A 210 -15.50 -17.13 9.78
C PHE A 210 -15.99 -17.36 8.36
N GLY A 211 -16.14 -16.29 7.58
CA GLY A 211 -16.55 -16.37 6.18
C GLY A 211 -15.45 -16.79 5.21
N GLY A 212 -14.30 -17.29 5.68
CA GLY A 212 -13.27 -17.81 4.78
C GLY A 212 -12.50 -16.76 3.95
N GLY A 213 -12.69 -15.46 4.20
CA GLY A 213 -12.00 -14.37 3.51
C GLY A 213 -10.97 -13.63 4.37
N ASN A 214 -10.65 -12.38 4.01
CA ASN A 214 -9.60 -11.61 4.69
C ASN A 214 -10.10 -10.24 5.16
N TYR A 215 -9.56 -9.79 6.30
CA TYR A 215 -9.73 -8.43 6.78
C TYR A 215 -8.53 -7.58 6.34
N ALA A 216 -8.81 -6.40 5.80
CA ALA A 216 -7.80 -5.43 5.43
C ALA A 216 -8.11 -4.06 6.02
N PHE A 217 -7.08 -3.45 6.62
CA PHE A 217 -7.14 -2.12 7.19
C PHE A 217 -6.63 -1.07 6.19
N ILE A 218 -7.42 -0.01 5.99
CA ILE A 218 -7.09 1.08 5.07
C ILE A 218 -7.05 2.41 5.84
N PRO A 219 -5.86 2.86 6.28
CA PRO A 219 -5.72 4.08 7.08
C PRO A 219 -5.94 5.36 6.27
N ASP A 220 -5.61 5.34 4.97
CA ASP A 220 -5.65 6.51 4.11
C ASP A 220 -5.90 6.18 2.64
N ALA A 221 -6.27 7.20 1.87
CA ALA A 221 -6.60 7.14 0.46
C ALA A 221 -5.50 6.55 -0.43
N GLY A 222 -4.23 6.68 -0.02
CA GLY A 222 -3.08 6.11 -0.74
C GLY A 222 -3.04 4.59 -0.67
N MET A 223 -3.54 4.00 0.41
CA MET A 223 -3.56 2.54 0.59
C MET A 223 -4.76 1.85 -0.08
N ILE A 224 -5.85 2.59 -0.38
CA ILE A 224 -7.07 2.02 -0.99
C ILE A 224 -6.76 1.27 -2.28
N GLY A 225 -6.11 1.93 -3.24
CA GLY A 225 -5.78 1.29 -4.52
C GLY A 225 -4.99 0.01 -4.32
N THR A 226 -4.01 0.03 -3.42
CA THR A 226 -3.14 -1.12 -3.14
C THR A 226 -3.91 -2.31 -2.56
N VAL A 227 -4.80 -2.07 -1.60
CA VAL A 227 -5.49 -3.14 -0.87
C VAL A 227 -6.54 -3.80 -1.76
N PHE A 228 -7.31 -3.01 -2.52
CA PHE A 228 -8.32 -3.54 -3.45
C PHE A 228 -7.71 -4.31 -4.61
N VAL A 229 -6.64 -3.75 -5.21
CA VAL A 229 -5.92 -4.41 -6.31
C VAL A 229 -5.46 -5.80 -5.89
N HIS A 230 -4.85 -5.95 -4.71
CA HIS A 230 -4.43 -7.28 -4.26
C HIS A 230 -5.59 -8.19 -3.88
N ALA A 231 -6.62 -7.68 -3.20
CA ALA A 231 -7.77 -8.49 -2.83
C ALA A 231 -8.43 -9.12 -4.06
N VAL A 232 -8.66 -8.34 -5.11
CA VAL A 232 -9.29 -8.81 -6.34
C VAL A 232 -8.33 -9.67 -7.15
N ALA A 233 -7.03 -9.34 -7.19
CA ALA A 233 -6.03 -10.18 -7.83
C ALA A 233 -5.93 -11.58 -7.19
N ASN A 234 -6.06 -11.69 -5.86
CA ASN A 234 -6.08 -12.98 -5.16
C ASN A 234 -7.34 -13.80 -5.51
N LEU A 235 -8.49 -13.15 -5.74
CA LEU A 235 -9.71 -13.83 -6.20
C LEU A 235 -9.54 -14.31 -7.65
N GLN A 236 -9.08 -13.42 -8.53
CA GLN A 236 -8.84 -13.65 -9.95
C GLN A 236 -7.73 -14.67 -10.24
N SER A 237 -6.87 -14.99 -9.26
CA SER A 237 -5.84 -16.03 -9.35
C SER A 237 -6.21 -17.34 -8.64
N THR A 238 -7.46 -17.51 -8.21
CA THR A 238 -7.91 -18.72 -7.50
C THR A 238 -7.90 -19.94 -8.43
N TYR A 239 -7.28 -21.02 -7.96
CA TYR A 239 -7.29 -22.35 -8.57
C TYR A 239 -8.41 -23.22 -8.02
N ALA A 240 -8.57 -23.22 -6.69
CA ALA A 240 -9.53 -24.05 -5.98
C ALA A 240 -10.14 -23.29 -4.81
N ASN A 241 -11.39 -23.59 -4.48
CA ASN A 241 -12.12 -23.05 -3.35
C ASN A 241 -12.47 -24.15 -2.33
N ASN A 242 -12.88 -23.71 -1.14
CA ASN A 242 -13.27 -24.58 -0.03
C ASN A 242 -12.24 -25.67 0.30
N ALA A 243 -10.94 -25.33 0.23
CA ALA A 243 -9.89 -26.28 0.55
C ALA A 243 -9.83 -26.52 2.05
N ALA A 244 -9.82 -27.78 2.47
CA ALA A 244 -9.70 -28.21 3.85
C ALA A 244 -8.65 -29.32 3.96
N LEU A 245 -7.72 -29.17 4.88
CA LEU A 245 -6.71 -30.16 5.18
C LEU A 245 -7.19 -31.02 6.35
N ARG A 246 -7.46 -32.29 6.09
CA ARG A 246 -7.80 -33.27 7.12
C ARG A 246 -6.58 -34.07 7.50
N LEU A 247 -6.26 -34.08 8.78
CA LEU A 247 -5.16 -34.84 9.35
C LEU A 247 -5.72 -36.01 10.14
N THR A 248 -5.15 -37.18 9.94
CA THR A 248 -5.47 -38.39 10.73
C THR A 248 -4.17 -38.94 11.29
N TYR A 249 -4.14 -39.17 12.61
CA TYR A 249 -2.96 -39.62 13.33
C TYR A 249 -3.34 -40.49 14.54
N PRO A 250 -2.46 -41.41 14.97
CA PRO A 250 -2.71 -42.27 16.14
C PRO A 250 -2.70 -41.47 17.44
N ASP A 251 -3.24 -42.06 18.51
CA ASP A 251 -3.35 -41.44 19.85
C ASP A 251 -2.00 -41.14 20.51
N ILE A 252 -0.97 -41.90 20.16
CA ILE A 252 0.42 -41.66 20.55
C ILE A 252 0.97 -40.31 20.04
N VAL A 253 0.38 -39.74 18.99
CA VAL A 253 0.77 -38.45 18.40
C VAL A 253 -0.19 -37.35 18.85
N THR A 254 0.36 -36.29 19.44
CA THR A 254 -0.40 -35.06 19.72
C THR A 254 0.02 -33.96 18.74
N ILE A 255 -0.92 -33.40 17.98
CA ILE A 255 -0.68 -32.28 17.04
C ILE A 255 -1.26 -30.98 17.60
N GLU A 256 -0.47 -29.91 17.52
CA GLU A 256 -0.84 -28.56 17.96
C GLU A 256 -0.76 -27.56 16.79
N GLN A 257 -1.84 -26.81 16.58
CA GLN A 257 -1.85 -25.65 15.69
C GLN A 257 -1.21 -24.44 16.38
N THR A 258 -0.17 -23.88 15.78
CA THR A 258 0.70 -22.87 16.41
C THR A 258 0.48 -21.45 15.88
N THR A 259 -0.59 -21.19 15.14
CA THR A 259 -0.91 -19.86 14.58
C THR A 259 -1.84 -19.02 15.48
N GLY A 260 -2.21 -19.55 16.65
CA GLY A 260 -3.11 -18.93 17.62
C GLY A 260 -4.58 -19.32 17.43
N ALA A 261 -5.45 -18.74 18.24
CA ALA A 261 -6.88 -19.01 18.19
C ALA A 261 -7.51 -18.40 16.94
N ALA A 262 -8.39 -19.17 16.28
CA ALA A 262 -9.17 -18.73 15.13
C ALA A 262 -10.67 -18.96 15.35
N VAL A 263 -11.50 -18.09 14.77
CA VAL A 263 -12.94 -18.23 14.81
C VAL A 263 -13.37 -19.49 14.05
N GLY A 264 -14.01 -20.42 14.76
CA GLY A 264 -14.44 -21.69 14.18
C GLY A 264 -13.34 -22.75 14.12
N GLN A 265 -12.22 -22.56 14.84
CA GLN A 265 -11.20 -23.59 14.99
C GLN A 265 -11.79 -24.87 15.58
N GLU A 266 -11.64 -25.97 14.85
CA GLU A 266 -12.03 -27.30 15.30
C GLU A 266 -10.95 -27.89 16.21
N LYS A 267 -11.39 -28.57 17.27
CA LYS A 267 -10.49 -29.36 18.12
C LYS A 267 -10.31 -30.74 17.50
N PRO A 268 -9.17 -31.42 17.74
CA PRO A 268 -9.03 -32.81 17.38
C PRO A 268 -10.18 -33.65 17.95
N VAL A 269 -10.79 -34.49 17.11
CA VAL A 269 -11.86 -35.41 17.49
C VAL A 269 -11.34 -36.83 17.37
N GLN A 270 -11.66 -37.68 18.34
CA GLN A 270 -11.30 -39.09 18.27
C GLN A 270 -12.28 -39.83 17.32
N GLY A 271 -11.73 -40.44 16.28
CA GLY A 271 -12.47 -41.21 15.28
C GLY A 271 -12.82 -42.62 15.75
N ARG A 272 -13.62 -43.33 14.95
CA ARG A 272 -14.14 -44.68 15.28
C ARG A 272 -13.07 -45.78 15.39
N GLY A 273 -11.83 -45.50 14.98
CA GLY A 273 -10.70 -46.44 14.99
C GLY A 273 -9.60 -46.10 16.00
N GLY A 274 -9.87 -45.26 17.00
CA GLY A 274 -8.87 -44.83 18.00
C GLY A 274 -8.00 -43.65 17.55
N ASN A 275 -7.78 -43.49 16.24
CA ASN A 275 -7.08 -42.35 15.65
C ASN A 275 -7.80 -41.02 15.90
N PHE A 276 -7.02 -39.95 16.03
CA PHE A 276 -7.51 -38.58 16.06
C PHE A 276 -7.61 -37.99 14.66
N GLU A 277 -8.63 -37.17 14.46
CA GLU A 277 -8.87 -36.39 13.24
C GLU A 277 -8.84 -34.90 13.55
N LEU A 278 -8.11 -34.13 12.74
CA LEU A 278 -8.05 -32.66 12.82
C LEU A 278 -8.31 -32.05 11.45
N SER A 279 -9.31 -31.18 11.35
CA SER A 279 -9.62 -30.42 10.13
C SER A 279 -9.07 -28.99 10.22
N ILE A 280 -8.31 -28.58 9.22
CA ILE A 280 -7.76 -27.22 9.10
C ILE A 280 -8.31 -26.58 7.82
N PRO A 281 -9.20 -25.58 7.92
CA PRO A 281 -9.73 -24.89 6.76
C PRO A 281 -8.65 -23.99 6.13
N LEU A 282 -8.37 -24.18 4.84
CA LEU A 282 -7.40 -23.39 4.07
C LEU A 282 -8.07 -22.34 3.18
N GLY A 283 -9.35 -22.54 2.85
CA GLY A 283 -10.14 -21.63 2.02
C GLY A 283 -9.70 -21.68 0.56
N ASN A 284 -9.48 -20.52 -0.06
CA ASN A 284 -9.11 -20.43 -1.47
C ASN A 284 -7.60 -20.65 -1.67
N LEU A 285 -7.27 -21.50 -2.64
CA LEU A 285 -5.91 -21.78 -3.10
C LEU A 285 -5.66 -21.04 -4.42
N GLN A 286 -4.56 -20.29 -4.53
CA GLN A 286 -4.20 -19.54 -5.74
C GLN A 286 -3.17 -20.31 -6.59
N TYR A 287 -3.23 -20.10 -7.91
CA TYR A 287 -2.19 -20.58 -8.82
C TYR A 287 -0.81 -20.08 -8.39
N GLY A 288 0.20 -20.95 -8.41
CA GLY A 288 1.59 -20.59 -8.15
C GLY A 288 1.89 -20.09 -6.74
N GLN A 289 1.01 -20.33 -5.79
CA GLN A 289 1.17 -19.92 -4.41
C GLN A 289 0.94 -21.08 -3.46
N SER A 290 2.01 -21.51 -2.79
CA SER A 290 1.94 -22.58 -1.81
C SER A 290 1.27 -22.13 -0.51
N ARG A 291 0.67 -23.10 0.19
CA ARG A 291 0.25 -22.97 1.59
C ARG A 291 1.09 -23.91 2.43
N ASN A 292 1.96 -23.33 3.24
CA ASN A 292 2.81 -24.09 4.16
C ASN A 292 2.24 -23.98 5.58
N ILE A 293 1.95 -25.11 6.21
CA ILE A 293 1.31 -25.16 7.53
C ILE A 293 2.33 -25.79 8.47
N TYR A 294 2.84 -24.98 9.40
CA TYR A 294 3.72 -25.46 10.45
C TYR A 294 2.86 -25.92 11.63
N LEU A 295 3.08 -27.15 12.08
CA LEU A 295 2.42 -27.74 13.23
C LEU A 295 3.50 -28.25 14.19
N ARG A 296 3.23 -28.14 15.48
CA ARG A 296 4.03 -28.86 16.48
C ARG A 296 3.42 -30.22 16.71
N TRP A 297 4.27 -31.20 16.95
CA TRP A 297 3.80 -32.52 17.34
C TRP A 297 4.66 -33.08 18.47
N LYS A 298 4.09 -34.01 19.23
CA LYS A 298 4.78 -34.77 20.28
C LYS A 298 4.36 -36.22 20.22
N SER A 299 5.30 -37.12 20.46
CA SER A 299 5.02 -38.53 20.74
C SER A 299 4.91 -38.76 22.24
N SER A 300 3.93 -39.55 22.68
CA SER A 300 3.82 -39.99 24.07
C SER A 300 4.65 -41.23 24.40
N SER A 301 5.24 -41.93 23.41
CA SER A 301 6.20 -43.01 23.67
C SER A 301 7.65 -42.51 23.61
N ALA A 302 8.43 -42.90 24.62
CA ALA A 302 9.89 -42.77 24.60
C ALA A 302 10.56 -43.94 23.85
N ASP A 303 9.83 -45.05 23.65
CA ASP A 303 10.27 -46.22 22.87
C ASP A 303 9.80 -46.15 21.42
N SER A 304 10.76 -46.21 20.49
CA SER A 304 10.56 -46.09 19.04
C SER A 304 9.96 -47.33 18.37
N ASP A 305 9.75 -48.43 19.11
CA ASP A 305 9.63 -49.76 18.50
C ASP A 305 8.21 -50.37 18.58
N VAL A 306 7.24 -49.71 19.21
CA VAL A 306 5.94 -50.34 19.53
C VAL A 306 4.76 -49.86 18.68
N GLU A 307 4.71 -48.59 18.23
CA GLU A 307 3.64 -48.10 17.34
C GLU A 307 4.14 -47.01 16.35
N PRO A 308 3.71 -47.06 15.07
CA PRO A 308 4.20 -46.13 14.05
C PRO A 308 3.66 -44.71 14.26
N SER A 309 4.55 -43.72 14.34
CA SER A 309 4.22 -42.29 14.48
C SER A 309 3.85 -41.68 13.12
N TYR A 310 2.86 -42.24 12.43
CA TYR A 310 2.46 -41.75 11.11
C TYR A 310 1.50 -40.57 11.17
N LEU A 311 1.56 -39.72 10.14
CA LEU A 311 0.63 -38.65 9.87
C LEU A 311 0.06 -38.82 8.47
N ASN A 312 -1.27 -38.92 8.39
CA ASN A 312 -2.00 -38.91 7.13
C ASN A 312 -2.60 -37.53 6.90
N ALA A 313 -2.34 -36.94 5.74
CA ALA A 313 -2.89 -35.68 5.30
C ALA A 313 -3.74 -35.88 4.04
N ALA A 314 -5.03 -35.53 4.13
CA ALA A 314 -5.97 -35.51 3.02
C ALA A 314 -6.40 -34.07 2.75
N LEU A 315 -5.98 -33.49 1.63
CA LEU A 315 -6.47 -32.20 1.19
C LEU A 315 -7.71 -32.39 0.32
N GLN A 316 -8.85 -31.92 0.82
CA GLN A 316 -10.11 -31.87 0.07
C GLN A 316 -10.27 -30.47 -0.51
N TYR A 317 -10.66 -30.36 -1.78
CA TYR A 317 -10.88 -29.08 -2.44
C TYR A 317 -11.85 -29.19 -3.63
N ASN A 318 -12.42 -28.05 -4.02
CA ASN A 318 -13.30 -27.95 -5.18
C ASN A 318 -12.67 -27.01 -6.22
N LYS A 319 -12.86 -27.30 -7.51
CA LYS A 319 -12.44 -26.40 -8.60
C LYS A 319 -13.60 -25.51 -9.05
N MET A 320 -14.31 -24.93 -8.07
CA MET A 320 -15.53 -24.16 -8.30
C MET A 320 -16.62 -24.97 -9.03
N THR A 321 -16.59 -26.30 -8.91
CA THR A 321 -17.53 -27.27 -9.49
C THR A 321 -17.97 -28.26 -8.41
N GLU A 322 -19.03 -29.03 -8.68
CA GLU A 322 -19.54 -30.04 -7.74
C GLU A 322 -18.54 -31.16 -7.46
N ALA A 323 -17.61 -31.40 -8.40
CA ALA A 323 -16.55 -32.38 -8.24
C ALA A 323 -15.62 -32.00 -7.07
N GLN A 324 -15.57 -32.87 -6.08
CA GLN A 324 -14.61 -32.80 -4.98
C GLN A 324 -13.35 -33.58 -5.35
N TYR A 325 -12.20 -32.93 -5.20
CA TYR A 325 -10.89 -33.52 -5.43
C TYR A 325 -10.22 -33.78 -4.09
N VAL A 326 -9.46 -34.87 -4.00
CA VAL A 326 -8.70 -35.21 -2.80
C VAL A 326 -7.27 -35.56 -3.17
N SER A 327 -6.30 -34.87 -2.54
CA SER A 327 -4.89 -35.22 -2.59
C SER A 327 -4.47 -35.82 -1.27
N HIS A 328 -3.81 -36.97 -1.30
CA HIS A 328 -3.38 -37.69 -0.11
C HIS A 328 -1.86 -37.69 0.04
N SER A 329 -1.40 -37.64 1.28
CA SER A 329 0.00 -37.82 1.66
C SER A 329 0.04 -38.54 3.00
N SER A 330 0.91 -39.55 3.13
CA SER A 330 1.14 -40.27 4.37
C SER A 330 2.64 -40.32 4.61
N ARG A 331 3.06 -40.06 5.86
CA ARG A 331 4.48 -40.09 6.26
C ARG A 331 4.63 -40.56 7.69
N ASP A 332 5.72 -41.27 7.95
CA ASP A 332 6.24 -41.45 9.31
C ASP A 332 6.91 -40.14 9.74
N LEU A 333 6.54 -39.61 10.91
CA LEU A 333 7.10 -38.38 11.46
C LEU A 333 8.55 -38.55 11.95
N MET A 334 9.01 -39.79 12.15
CA MET A 334 10.39 -40.10 12.51
C MET A 334 11.32 -40.21 11.30
N ASP A 335 10.78 -40.36 10.09
CA ASP A 335 11.56 -40.50 8.86
C ASP A 335 11.89 -39.13 8.24
N LEU A 336 13.09 -38.65 8.55
CA LEU A 336 13.62 -37.36 8.08
C LEU A 336 14.14 -37.41 6.63
N SER A 337 14.23 -38.58 5.99
CA SER A 337 14.82 -38.71 4.64
C SER A 337 14.01 -38.00 3.55
N PHE A 338 12.75 -37.66 3.85
CA PHE A 338 11.82 -37.00 2.93
C PHE A 338 11.75 -35.47 3.07
N THR A 339 12.53 -34.89 3.98
CA THR A 339 12.55 -33.44 4.19
C THR A 339 13.39 -32.76 3.13
N THR A 340 12.72 -32.11 2.17
CA THR A 340 13.35 -31.50 0.98
C THR A 340 13.53 -29.98 1.06
N ILE A 341 12.94 -29.35 2.07
CA ILE A 341 13.03 -27.90 2.32
C ILE A 341 14.34 -27.53 3.02
N SER A 342 14.85 -26.34 2.73
CA SER A 342 16.07 -25.83 3.35
C SER A 342 15.85 -25.37 4.79
N ASP A 343 16.93 -25.34 5.58
CA ASP A 343 16.89 -24.83 6.96
C ASP A 343 16.35 -23.40 7.04
N ALA A 344 16.67 -22.55 6.05
CA ALA A 344 16.14 -21.18 5.97
C ALA A 344 14.61 -21.16 5.77
N GLU A 345 14.06 -22.09 4.99
CA GLU A 345 12.62 -22.20 4.76
C GLU A 345 11.88 -22.75 5.98
N ILE A 346 12.48 -23.74 6.66
CA ILE A 346 12.00 -24.23 7.96
C ILE A 346 11.97 -23.08 8.97
N ALA A 347 13.08 -22.33 9.07
CA ALA A 347 13.21 -21.19 9.95
C ALA A 347 12.16 -20.10 9.64
N TYR A 348 11.91 -19.80 8.37
CA TYR A 348 10.88 -18.86 7.94
C TYR A 348 9.48 -19.28 8.41
N HIS A 349 9.08 -20.54 8.17
CA HIS A 349 7.74 -21.01 8.52
C HIS A 349 7.53 -21.15 10.03
N ALA A 350 8.52 -21.65 10.76
CA ALA A 350 8.49 -21.73 12.22
C ALA A 350 8.40 -20.31 12.83
N SER A 351 9.21 -19.37 12.35
CA SER A 351 9.19 -17.97 12.81
C SER A 351 7.85 -17.30 12.53
N ARG A 352 7.34 -17.42 11.29
CA ARG A 352 6.02 -16.90 10.92
C ARG A 352 4.91 -17.45 11.83
N SER A 353 4.94 -18.75 12.14
CA SER A 353 3.93 -19.33 13.03
C SER A 353 3.98 -18.71 14.43
N ARG A 354 5.18 -18.53 15.00
CA ARG A 354 5.36 -17.91 16.32
C ARG A 354 4.93 -16.43 16.33
N ILE A 355 5.17 -15.70 15.24
CA ILE A 355 4.64 -14.34 15.04
C ILE A 355 3.11 -14.36 15.01
N CYS A 356 2.50 -15.30 14.29
CA CYS A 356 1.04 -15.43 14.24
C CYS A 356 0.44 -15.72 15.62
N ALA A 357 1.05 -16.63 16.40
CA ALA A 357 0.64 -16.89 17.78
C ALA A 357 0.72 -15.63 18.64
N PHE A 358 1.84 -14.89 18.59
CA PHE A 358 2.00 -13.65 19.34
C PHE A 358 0.94 -12.61 18.97
N LEU A 359 0.70 -12.38 17.68
CA LEU A 359 -0.32 -11.44 17.22
C LEU A 359 -1.74 -11.88 17.64
N SER A 360 -2.05 -13.18 17.58
CA SER A 360 -3.32 -13.74 18.04
C SER A 360 -3.53 -13.48 19.54
N GLU A 361 -2.49 -13.60 20.37
CA GLU A 361 -2.58 -13.29 21.80
C GLU A 361 -2.93 -11.83 22.12
N LEU A 362 -2.63 -10.89 21.22
CA LEU A 362 -3.00 -9.48 21.39
C LEU A 362 -4.51 -9.27 21.18
N PHE A 363 -5.16 -10.19 20.46
CA PHE A 363 -6.56 -10.10 20.07
C PHE A 363 -7.35 -11.38 20.39
N PRO A 364 -7.51 -11.74 21.68
CA PRO A 364 -8.30 -12.91 22.08
C PRO A 364 -9.75 -12.84 21.56
N ILE A 365 -10.35 -14.01 21.38
CA ILE A 365 -11.74 -14.17 20.98
C ILE A 365 -12.63 -14.14 22.23
N ASP A 366 -13.67 -13.30 22.22
CA ASP A 366 -14.63 -13.19 23.31
C ASP A 366 -15.75 -14.25 23.23
N HIS A 367 -16.69 -14.22 24.17
CA HIS A 367 -17.84 -15.14 24.22
C HIS A 367 -18.81 -15.01 23.03
N LEU A 368 -18.76 -13.92 22.28
CA LEU A 368 -19.53 -13.70 21.06
C LEU A 368 -18.78 -14.17 19.80
N GLY A 369 -17.58 -14.76 19.95
CA GLY A 369 -16.74 -15.16 18.82
C GLY A 369 -16.05 -13.98 18.14
N GLU A 370 -15.97 -12.82 18.78
CA GLU A 370 -15.34 -11.62 18.23
C GLU A 370 -13.92 -11.44 18.78
N HIS A 371 -12.96 -11.14 17.90
CA HIS A 371 -11.64 -10.70 18.33
C HIS A 371 -11.75 -9.35 19.03
N ARG A 372 -11.06 -9.18 20.16
CA ARG A 372 -10.95 -7.88 20.84
C ARG A 372 -9.53 -7.64 21.31
N LEU A 373 -9.11 -6.38 21.33
CA LEU A 373 -7.84 -6.02 21.96
C LEU A 373 -7.83 -6.54 23.41
N ALA A 374 -6.79 -7.30 23.77
CA ALA A 374 -6.71 -7.95 25.07
C ALA A 374 -6.92 -6.92 26.21
N PRO A 375 -7.76 -7.19 27.22
CA PRO A 375 -8.04 -6.23 28.29
C PRO A 375 -6.79 -5.71 29.01
N ARG A 376 -5.76 -6.57 29.16
CA ARG A 376 -4.47 -6.17 29.76
C ARG A 376 -3.72 -5.11 28.94
N LEU A 377 -3.91 -5.05 27.62
CA LEU A 377 -3.32 -4.00 26.77
C LEU A 377 -3.98 -2.63 26.98
N GLN A 378 -5.04 -2.55 27.78
CA GLN A 378 -5.65 -1.27 28.14
C GLN A 378 -4.88 -0.53 29.24
N CYS A 379 -3.96 -1.21 29.95
CA CYS A 379 -3.10 -0.58 30.97
C CYS A 379 -1.62 -0.60 30.55
N VAL A 380 -0.85 0.35 31.09
CA VAL A 380 0.59 0.51 30.77
C VAL A 380 1.38 -0.76 31.11
N ALA A 381 1.09 -1.40 32.25
CA ALA A 381 1.79 -2.62 32.67
C ALA A 381 1.63 -3.77 31.65
N GLY A 382 0.42 -3.99 31.14
CA GLY A 382 0.18 -5.04 30.14
C GLY A 382 0.79 -4.71 28.77
N LEU A 383 0.84 -3.43 28.38
CA LEU A 383 1.57 -3.01 27.19
C LEU A 383 3.07 -3.31 27.33
N THR A 384 3.68 -2.95 28.46
CA THR A 384 5.10 -3.24 28.75
C THR A 384 5.39 -4.74 28.77
N GLU A 385 4.50 -5.55 29.35
CA GLU A 385 4.60 -7.02 29.33
C GLU A 385 4.66 -7.55 27.88
N LYS A 386 3.76 -7.07 27.01
CA LYS A 386 3.70 -7.50 25.61
C LYS A 386 4.86 -6.95 24.78
N GLN A 387 5.38 -5.77 25.09
CA GLN A 387 6.63 -5.27 24.50
C GLN A 387 7.83 -6.15 24.87
N GLN A 388 7.93 -6.61 26.12
CA GLN A 388 8.99 -7.54 26.53
C GLN A 388 8.85 -8.87 25.80
N LYS A 389 7.64 -9.45 25.77
CA LYS A 389 7.37 -10.68 25.01
C LYS A 389 7.70 -10.55 23.53
N LEU A 390 7.46 -9.39 22.91
CA LEU A 390 7.87 -9.13 21.53
C LEU A 390 9.40 -9.14 21.39
N ARG A 391 10.13 -8.50 22.30
CA ARG A 391 11.60 -8.52 22.29
C ARG A 391 12.14 -9.94 22.45
N ASP A 392 11.60 -10.70 23.38
CA ASP A 392 11.98 -12.10 23.61
C ASP A 392 11.66 -12.97 22.39
N LEU A 393 10.52 -12.73 21.72
CA LEU A 393 10.17 -13.37 20.47
C LEU A 393 11.18 -13.05 19.37
N ILE A 394 11.45 -11.76 19.12
CA ILE A 394 12.41 -11.30 18.10
C ILE A 394 13.79 -11.93 18.33
N ALA A 395 14.24 -12.01 19.59
CA ALA A 395 15.53 -12.61 19.93
C ALA A 395 15.59 -14.13 19.72
N SER A 396 14.44 -14.82 19.74
CA SER A 396 14.39 -16.29 19.77
C SER A 396 13.81 -16.95 18.53
N ILE A 397 13.24 -16.19 17.58
CA ILE A 397 12.73 -16.78 16.33
C ILE A 397 13.87 -17.25 15.42
N PRO A 398 13.77 -18.43 14.81
CA PRO A 398 14.84 -18.97 13.95
C PRO A 398 15.27 -18.08 12.78
N ALA A 399 14.38 -17.23 12.26
CA ALA A 399 14.64 -16.35 11.12
C ALA A 399 15.83 -15.39 11.33
N THR A 400 16.18 -15.06 12.57
CA THR A 400 17.33 -14.20 12.90
C THR A 400 18.67 -14.81 12.44
N HIS A 401 18.76 -16.14 12.39
CA HIS A 401 19.97 -16.85 11.96
C HIS A 401 20.17 -16.86 10.44
N PHE A 402 19.20 -16.37 9.66
CA PHE A 402 19.22 -16.41 8.19
C PHE A 402 19.05 -15.01 7.56
N PRO A 403 19.94 -14.04 7.84
CA PRO A 403 19.82 -12.66 7.34
C PRO A 403 19.96 -12.52 5.82
N ASN A 404 20.50 -13.54 5.15
CA ASN A 404 20.66 -13.57 3.69
C ASN A 404 19.43 -14.12 2.96
N ASP A 405 18.51 -14.80 3.65
CA ASP A 405 17.25 -15.26 3.03
C ASP A 405 16.22 -14.12 3.03
N SER A 406 15.70 -13.78 1.85
CA SER A 406 14.77 -12.65 1.71
C SER A 406 13.46 -12.82 2.47
N ARG A 407 12.98 -14.07 2.65
CA ARG A 407 11.74 -14.36 3.36
C ARG A 407 11.94 -14.18 4.86
N CYS A 408 13.05 -14.70 5.41
CA CYS A 408 13.42 -14.47 6.80
C CYS A 408 13.59 -12.97 7.10
N THR A 409 14.36 -12.27 6.26
CA THR A 409 14.56 -10.82 6.42
C THR A 409 13.25 -10.04 6.33
N SER A 410 12.31 -10.44 5.48
CA SER A 410 11.00 -9.78 5.39
C SER A 410 10.18 -9.87 6.69
N LEU A 411 10.24 -10.99 7.43
CA LEU A 411 9.59 -11.12 8.74
C LEU A 411 10.24 -10.20 9.78
N MET A 412 11.58 -10.12 9.76
CA MET A 412 12.31 -9.22 10.66
C MET A 412 12.01 -7.75 10.35
N GLU A 413 11.88 -7.40 9.07
CA GLU A 413 11.50 -6.06 8.63
C GLU A 413 10.08 -5.69 9.08
N ASP A 414 9.11 -6.61 9.08
CA ASP A 414 7.77 -6.37 9.61
C ASP A 414 7.78 -6.15 11.14
N LEU A 415 8.59 -6.93 11.86
CA LEU A 415 8.70 -6.90 13.31
C LEU A 415 9.40 -5.62 13.81
N ASP A 416 10.66 -5.44 13.42
CA ASP A 416 11.56 -4.44 14.01
C ASP A 416 12.49 -3.76 12.98
N GLY A 417 12.10 -3.74 11.70
CA GLY A 417 12.86 -3.07 10.66
C GLY A 417 12.99 -1.56 10.85
N PRO A 418 14.02 -0.92 10.27
CA PRO A 418 14.19 0.54 10.34
C PRO A 418 13.03 1.27 9.63
N GLN A 419 12.58 2.40 10.18
CA GLN A 419 11.46 3.15 9.60
C GLN A 419 11.68 3.46 8.11
N PRO A 420 10.66 3.24 7.25
CA PRO A 420 9.24 3.05 7.55
C PRO A 420 8.80 1.60 7.83
N LEU A 421 9.72 0.66 8.03
CA LEU A 421 9.44 -0.74 8.40
C LEU A 421 9.19 -0.85 9.91
N GLY A 422 9.20 -2.07 10.47
CA GLY A 422 9.08 -2.33 11.91
C GLY A 422 7.73 -1.94 12.51
N GLN A 423 6.66 -2.10 11.72
CA GLN A 423 5.34 -1.60 12.10
C GLN A 423 4.76 -2.34 13.31
N VAL A 424 5.17 -3.59 13.58
CA VAL A 424 4.73 -4.33 14.77
C VAL A 424 5.33 -3.73 16.04
N SER A 425 6.66 -3.56 16.11
CA SER A 425 7.33 -2.87 17.21
C SER A 425 6.80 -1.45 17.37
N LEU A 426 6.63 -0.71 16.26
CA LEU A 426 6.12 0.66 16.31
C LEU A 426 4.68 0.72 16.87
N ALA A 427 3.79 -0.17 16.43
CA ALA A 427 2.42 -0.24 16.93
C ALA A 427 2.36 -0.46 18.46
N LEU A 428 3.26 -1.29 18.99
CA LEU A 428 3.32 -1.60 20.42
C LEU A 428 4.19 -0.64 21.23
N SER A 429 4.99 0.22 20.58
CA SER A 429 5.93 1.12 21.25
C SER A 429 5.25 2.17 22.13
N ARG A 430 4.04 2.59 21.76
CA ARG A 430 3.27 3.62 22.48
C ARG A 430 1.79 3.29 22.47
N ASP A 431 1.12 3.61 23.58
CA ASP A 431 -0.31 3.39 23.74
C ASP A 431 -1.16 4.16 22.71
N ASP A 432 -0.76 5.39 22.37
CA ASP A 432 -1.42 6.20 21.35
C ASP A 432 -1.32 5.56 19.96
N TYR A 433 -0.19 4.95 19.60
CA TYR A 433 -0.03 4.23 18.33
C TYR A 433 -0.86 2.96 18.30
N LEU A 434 -0.84 2.17 19.37
CA LEU A 434 -1.64 0.95 19.49
C LEU A 434 -3.13 1.27 19.32
N ARG A 435 -3.65 2.25 20.07
CA ARG A 435 -5.07 2.61 20.02
C ARG A 435 -5.45 3.29 18.71
N ARG A 436 -4.56 4.09 18.12
CA ARG A 436 -4.93 4.84 16.92
C ARG A 436 -4.93 3.98 15.66
N TRP A 437 -3.92 3.14 15.47
CA TRP A 437 -3.77 2.39 14.22
C TRP A 437 -3.28 0.95 14.43
N GLY A 438 -2.51 0.67 15.47
CA GLY A 438 -1.99 -0.67 15.76
C GLY A 438 -3.09 -1.71 15.95
N GLN A 439 -4.16 -1.38 16.67
CA GLN A 439 -5.31 -2.26 16.91
C GLN A 439 -6.08 -2.62 15.64
N HIS A 440 -5.91 -1.85 14.57
CA HIS A 440 -6.55 -2.09 13.27
C HIS A 440 -5.60 -2.76 12.28
N TYR A 441 -4.31 -2.40 12.32
CA TYR A 441 -3.26 -2.94 11.47
C TYR A 441 -2.84 -4.37 11.85
N LEU A 442 -2.58 -4.63 13.14
CA LEU A 442 -2.05 -5.92 13.60
C LEU A 442 -2.96 -7.11 13.27
N PRO A 443 -4.31 -7.03 13.39
CA PRO A 443 -5.20 -8.11 12.94
C PRO A 443 -5.17 -8.34 11.43
N SER A 444 -4.96 -7.27 10.63
CA SER A 444 -4.83 -7.36 9.17
C SER A 444 -3.53 -8.07 8.79
N LEU A 445 -2.41 -7.76 9.46
CA LEU A 445 -1.13 -8.43 9.27
C LEU A 445 -1.19 -9.91 9.72
N HIS A 446 -1.81 -10.19 10.87
CA HIS A 446 -2.04 -11.56 11.35
C HIS A 446 -2.80 -12.40 10.33
N GLY A 447 -3.93 -11.89 9.82
CA GLY A 447 -4.72 -12.56 8.78
C GLY A 447 -3.92 -12.84 7.52
N ALA A 448 -3.08 -11.89 7.07
CA ALA A 448 -2.22 -12.04 5.91
C ALA A 448 -1.21 -13.18 6.08
N HIS A 449 -0.55 -13.28 7.24
CA HIS A 449 0.42 -14.36 7.50
C HIS A 449 -0.23 -15.72 7.71
N VAL A 450 -1.35 -15.80 8.44
CA VAL A 450 -2.08 -17.07 8.67
C VAL A 450 -2.53 -17.65 7.33
N ARG A 451 -3.18 -16.80 6.51
CA ARG A 451 -3.68 -17.20 5.18
C ARG A 451 -2.62 -17.16 4.10
N GLN A 452 -1.41 -16.66 4.38
CA GLN A 452 -0.31 -16.50 3.43
C GLN A 452 -0.72 -15.73 2.17
N ILE A 453 -1.40 -14.59 2.32
CA ILE A 453 -1.89 -13.77 1.21
C ILE A 453 -1.27 -12.37 1.22
N CYS A 454 -0.97 -11.85 0.03
CA CYS A 454 -0.54 -10.46 -0.10
C CYS A 454 -1.79 -9.58 -0.04
N ASN A 455 -1.92 -8.76 1.01
CA ASN A 455 -3.06 -7.88 1.23
C ASN A 455 -2.73 -6.39 1.05
N SER A 456 -1.45 -6.01 0.93
CA SER A 456 -1.00 -4.61 0.81
C SER A 456 0.35 -4.52 0.06
N PHE A 457 0.72 -3.32 -0.42
CA PHE A 457 2.07 -3.04 -0.96
C PHE A 457 3.07 -2.57 0.12
N LYS A 458 2.67 -2.53 1.39
CA LYS A 458 3.45 -1.86 2.44
C LYS A 458 4.39 -2.80 3.17
N ASP A 459 3.92 -4.01 3.46
CA ASP A 459 4.51 -4.88 4.47
C ASP A 459 5.40 -5.95 3.79
N PRO A 460 6.72 -5.96 4.03
CA PRO A 460 7.66 -6.89 3.39
C PRO A 460 7.28 -8.37 3.45
N GLY A 461 6.74 -8.85 4.57
CA GLY A 461 6.35 -10.25 4.72
C GLY A 461 5.18 -10.63 3.82
N PRO A 462 4.03 -9.92 3.89
CA PRO A 462 2.92 -10.12 2.96
C PRO A 462 3.30 -9.98 1.48
N LEU A 463 4.29 -9.14 1.14
CA LEU A 463 4.81 -9.01 -0.23
C LEU A 463 5.51 -10.28 -0.77
N GLN A 464 5.93 -11.21 0.11
CA GLN A 464 6.47 -12.50 -0.33
C GLN A 464 5.39 -13.39 -0.95
N TYR A 465 4.12 -13.20 -0.57
CA TYR A 465 3.02 -14.05 -1.03
C TYR A 465 2.58 -13.69 -2.45
N GLY A 466 2.46 -14.69 -3.32
CA GLY A 466 2.11 -14.51 -4.72
C GLY A 466 3.26 -14.00 -5.60
N SER A 467 4.46 -13.80 -5.04
CA SER A 467 5.66 -13.41 -5.79
C SER A 467 6.08 -14.44 -6.85
N ASP A 468 5.78 -15.72 -6.62
CA ASP A 468 6.04 -16.82 -7.55
C ASP A 468 4.87 -17.15 -8.48
N SER A 469 3.74 -16.43 -8.36
CA SER A 469 2.51 -16.64 -9.13
C SER A 469 2.43 -15.68 -10.32
N PRO A 470 2.65 -16.17 -11.57
CA PRO A 470 2.60 -15.31 -12.74
C PRO A 470 1.19 -14.77 -13.02
N LEU A 471 0.16 -15.58 -12.73
CA LEU A 471 -1.24 -15.19 -12.92
C LEU A 471 -1.63 -14.08 -11.93
N PHE A 472 -1.26 -14.21 -10.65
CA PHE A 472 -1.52 -13.19 -9.65
C PHE A 472 -0.86 -11.86 -10.02
N MET A 473 0.43 -11.88 -10.38
CA MET A 473 1.16 -10.68 -10.81
C MET A 473 0.50 -10.01 -12.03
N LYS A 474 0.07 -10.80 -13.03
CA LYS A 474 -0.66 -10.29 -14.20
C LYS A 474 -1.98 -9.62 -13.82
N CYS A 475 -2.79 -10.27 -12.97
CA CYS A 475 -4.08 -9.71 -12.52
C CYS A 475 -3.87 -8.43 -11.71
N ARG A 476 -2.92 -8.45 -10.77
CA ARG A 476 -2.53 -7.29 -9.96
C ARG A 476 -2.09 -6.11 -10.82
N ASP A 477 -1.24 -6.34 -11.82
CA ASP A 477 -0.73 -5.27 -12.69
C ASP A 477 -1.85 -4.71 -13.58
N ALA A 478 -2.77 -5.55 -14.06
CA ALA A 478 -3.95 -5.11 -14.81
C ALA A 478 -4.89 -4.23 -13.96
N LEU A 479 -5.19 -4.65 -12.74
CA LEU A 479 -5.98 -3.89 -11.75
C LEU A 479 -5.30 -2.58 -11.36
N SER A 480 -3.98 -2.59 -11.15
CA SER A 480 -3.21 -1.38 -10.84
C SER A 480 -3.25 -0.36 -11.99
N ASN A 481 -3.09 -0.83 -13.23
CA ASN A 481 -3.21 0.03 -14.41
C ASN A 481 -4.62 0.60 -14.57
N ALA A 482 -5.64 -0.23 -14.34
CA ALA A 482 -7.03 0.21 -14.37
C ALA A 482 -7.34 1.28 -13.31
N PHE A 483 -6.82 1.11 -12.09
CA PHE A 483 -6.97 2.09 -11.01
C PHE A 483 -6.37 3.45 -11.37
N ASP A 484 -5.18 3.42 -11.99
CA ASP A 484 -4.41 4.61 -12.37
C ASP A 484 -4.96 5.37 -13.58
N ASP A 485 -5.55 4.65 -14.55
CA ASP A 485 -6.04 5.21 -15.81
C ASP A 485 -7.50 5.70 -15.72
N LEU A 486 -8.27 5.23 -14.72
CA LEU A 486 -9.61 5.74 -14.46
C LEU A 486 -9.58 7.22 -14.03
N PRO A 487 -10.54 8.04 -14.51
CA PRO A 487 -10.61 9.44 -14.10
C PRO A 487 -10.94 9.52 -12.61
N ALA A 488 -10.27 10.44 -11.91
CA ALA A 488 -10.48 10.61 -10.48
C ALA A 488 -11.93 10.94 -10.15
N PRO A 489 -12.41 10.50 -8.97
CA PRO A 489 -13.75 10.81 -8.51
C PRO A 489 -13.92 12.32 -8.37
N LYS A 490 -15.17 12.77 -8.56
CA LYS A 490 -15.54 14.17 -8.34
C LYS A 490 -15.56 14.42 -6.82
N PRO A 491 -14.87 15.46 -6.31
CA PRO A 491 -14.90 15.81 -4.90
C PRO A 491 -16.31 16.15 -4.41
N SER A 492 -16.81 15.41 -3.43
CA SER A 492 -18.10 15.66 -2.78
C SER A 492 -18.01 16.63 -1.59
N ASN A 493 -16.83 16.79 -0.97
CA ASN A 493 -16.58 17.64 0.20
C ASN A 493 -15.83 18.94 -0.15
N ILE A 494 -16.43 19.79 -0.99
CA ILE A 494 -15.85 21.09 -1.34
C ILE A 494 -16.09 22.07 -0.16
N PRO A 495 -15.06 22.76 0.37
CA PRO A 495 -15.25 23.74 1.46
C PRO A 495 -16.26 24.84 1.09
N SER A 496 -17.18 25.14 2.00
CA SER A 496 -18.26 26.14 1.86
C SER A 496 -17.78 27.58 1.66
N GLU A 497 -16.48 27.88 1.78
CA GLU A 497 -15.92 29.20 1.46
C GLU A 497 -15.90 29.51 -0.05
N ALA A 498 -16.17 28.53 -0.92
CA ALA A 498 -16.23 28.74 -2.37
C ALA A 498 -17.63 29.07 -2.91
N VAL A 499 -18.68 29.05 -2.08
CA VAL A 499 -20.09 29.20 -2.53
C VAL A 499 -20.72 30.55 -2.16
N ASN A 500 -20.09 31.37 -1.32
CA ASN A 500 -20.65 32.66 -0.89
C ASN A 500 -19.93 33.90 -1.50
N ILE A 501 -20.01 34.06 -2.81
CA ILE A 501 -19.99 35.40 -3.44
C ILE A 501 -21.08 35.45 -4.51
N GLN A 502 -22.35 35.33 -4.09
CA GLN A 502 -23.53 35.90 -4.75
C GLN A 502 -24.79 35.45 -4.00
N GLY A 503 -25.30 36.29 -3.09
CA GLY A 503 -26.64 36.07 -2.53
C GLY A 503 -26.91 36.71 -1.18
N HIS A 504 -27.40 37.95 -1.20
CA HIS A 504 -28.27 38.58 -0.19
C HIS A 504 -27.72 38.90 1.21
N ALA A 505 -27.11 40.09 1.32
CA ALA A 505 -27.36 40.96 2.48
C ALA A 505 -28.57 41.85 2.16
N ARG A 506 -29.69 41.65 2.86
CA ARG A 506 -30.75 42.65 3.04
C ARG A 506 -30.64 43.15 4.48
N TYR A 507 -30.32 44.43 4.68
CA TYR A 507 -31.01 45.32 5.62
C TYR A 507 -30.58 46.79 5.41
N ASN A 508 -31.60 47.62 5.16
CA ASN A 508 -31.81 49.06 5.40
C ASN A 508 -30.97 50.21 4.78
N SER A 509 -31.71 50.98 3.93
CA SER A 509 -31.88 52.44 3.85
C SER A 509 -30.67 53.31 3.46
N THR A 510 -30.70 54.15 2.42
CA THR A 510 -31.58 55.32 2.21
C THR A 510 -31.36 55.94 0.81
N ARG A 511 -32.41 56.61 0.29
CA ARG A 511 -32.45 57.75 -0.66
C ARG A 511 -31.87 57.65 -2.10
N ALA A 512 -32.75 58.01 -3.05
CA ALA A 512 -32.56 58.30 -4.49
C ALA A 512 -31.85 59.68 -4.72
N PRO A 513 -31.54 60.19 -5.97
CA PRO A 513 -32.23 59.95 -7.24
C PRO A 513 -31.43 59.92 -8.58
N ARG A 514 -32.12 59.38 -9.62
CA ARG A 514 -32.13 59.62 -11.08
C ARG A 514 -30.88 60.12 -11.84
N GLY A 515 -30.56 59.40 -12.94
CA GLY A 515 -29.78 59.92 -14.08
C GLY A 515 -29.71 58.97 -15.28
N PHE A 516 -30.13 59.45 -16.45
CA PHE A 516 -30.21 58.81 -17.77
C PHE A 516 -28.86 58.35 -18.36
N PHE A 517 -28.80 57.23 -19.12
CA PHE A 517 -28.58 57.17 -20.59
C PHE A 517 -28.33 55.74 -21.12
N ARG A 518 -28.78 55.54 -22.37
CA ARG A 518 -28.77 54.34 -23.23
C ARG A 518 -27.37 53.85 -23.61
N GLY A 519 -27.24 52.53 -23.83
CA GLY A 519 -26.15 51.93 -24.61
C GLY A 519 -26.36 50.44 -24.87
N ARG A 520 -26.88 50.11 -26.06
CA ARG A 520 -27.18 48.75 -26.55
C ARG A 520 -25.91 48.15 -27.16
N ALA A 521 -25.45 47.00 -26.70
CA ALA A 521 -24.52 46.14 -27.45
C ALA A 521 -24.76 44.67 -27.09
N SER A 522 -25.23 43.94 -28.09
CA SER A 522 -25.49 42.51 -28.09
C SER A 522 -24.18 41.73 -28.00
N TYR A 523 -24.05 40.80 -27.05
CA TYR A 523 -23.00 39.79 -27.07
C TYR A 523 -23.54 38.43 -26.62
N SER A 524 -23.28 37.42 -27.45
CA SER A 524 -23.70 36.02 -27.33
C SER A 524 -23.09 35.35 -26.08
N PRO A 525 -23.83 34.48 -25.34
CA PRO A 525 -23.28 33.84 -24.15
C PRO A 525 -22.50 32.58 -24.53
N THR A 526 -21.18 32.67 -24.59
CA THR A 526 -20.31 31.50 -24.55
C THR A 526 -20.26 30.93 -23.13
N ARG A 527 -20.78 29.71 -22.96
CA ARG A 527 -20.63 28.86 -21.77
C ARG A 527 -19.17 28.79 -21.32
N GLY A 528 -18.86 29.41 -20.18
CA GLY A 528 -17.62 29.22 -19.44
C GLY A 528 -17.81 28.17 -18.35
N THR A 529 -17.30 26.97 -18.58
CA THR A 529 -17.21 25.89 -17.58
C THR A 529 -16.25 26.25 -16.45
N SER A 530 -16.76 26.21 -15.21
CA SER A 530 -15.98 26.28 -13.97
C SER A 530 -15.04 25.06 -13.89
N GLY A 531 -13.73 25.29 -14.07
CA GLY A 531 -12.72 24.24 -13.98
C GLY A 531 -12.45 23.83 -12.53
N SER A 532 -12.99 22.69 -12.11
CA SER A 532 -12.51 21.98 -10.92
C SER A 532 -11.05 21.56 -11.16
N LEU A 533 -10.18 21.75 -10.17
CA LEU A 533 -8.82 21.19 -10.19
C LEU A 533 -8.93 19.66 -10.27
N ALA A 534 -8.66 19.09 -11.44
CA ALA A 534 -8.70 17.64 -11.63
C ALA A 534 -7.58 16.97 -10.81
N ILE A 535 -7.97 16.29 -9.74
CA ILE A 535 -7.10 15.39 -8.96
C ILE A 535 -6.79 14.18 -9.86
N SER A 536 -5.59 13.62 -9.80
CA SER A 536 -5.22 12.42 -10.58
C SER A 536 -5.02 11.25 -9.62
N MET A 537 -5.67 10.11 -9.85
CA MET A 537 -5.55 8.96 -8.94
C MET A 537 -4.14 8.40 -8.86
N ARG A 538 -3.34 8.60 -9.92
CA ARG A 538 -1.91 8.31 -9.92
C ARG A 538 -1.15 9.01 -8.79
N SER A 539 -1.58 10.18 -8.27
CA SER A 539 -0.89 10.82 -7.14
C SER A 539 -1.03 10.05 -5.82
N TYR A 540 -2.12 9.30 -5.64
CA TYR A 540 -2.32 8.42 -4.50
C TYR A 540 -1.55 7.09 -4.65
N ASN A 541 -1.09 6.78 -5.87
CA ASN A 541 -0.33 5.58 -6.23
C ASN A 541 1.10 5.88 -6.74
N SER A 542 1.69 7.05 -6.40
CA SER A 542 2.94 7.53 -7.02
C SER A 542 4.07 7.87 -6.05
N SER A 543 5.25 7.31 -6.32
CA SER A 543 6.51 7.52 -5.57
C SER A 543 7.56 8.44 -6.23
N SER A 544 7.27 9.39 -7.15
CA SER A 544 8.38 10.25 -7.68
C SER A 544 8.10 11.62 -8.34
N ALA A 545 8.86 12.64 -7.89
CA ALA A 545 9.80 13.49 -8.67
C ALA A 545 10.78 14.24 -7.71
N PRO A 546 12.13 14.16 -7.87
CA PRO A 546 13.10 14.78 -6.95
C PRO A 546 13.56 16.19 -7.38
N CYS A 547 13.23 17.24 -6.63
CA CYS A 547 13.61 18.63 -6.96
C CYS A 547 13.83 19.55 -5.73
N PHE A 548 14.47 20.70 -5.93
CA PHE A 548 14.71 21.74 -4.90
C PHE A 548 13.89 23.00 -5.12
N ALA A 549 13.62 23.77 -4.06
CA ALA A 549 12.95 25.07 -4.19
C ALA A 549 13.88 26.13 -4.79
N GLY A 550 13.34 27.10 -5.53
CA GLY A 550 14.17 28.11 -6.20
C GLY A 550 15.05 28.99 -5.31
N ARG A 551 14.71 29.12 -4.02
CA ARG A 551 15.50 29.89 -3.04
C ARG A 551 16.64 29.11 -2.40
N THR A 552 16.78 27.81 -2.70
CA THR A 552 17.84 26.97 -2.14
C THR A 552 19.23 27.55 -2.47
N PRO A 553 20.08 27.83 -1.47
CA PRO A 553 21.45 28.28 -1.70
C PRO A 553 22.33 27.13 -2.19
N VAL A 554 23.17 27.41 -3.18
CA VAL A 554 24.13 26.50 -3.80
C VAL A 554 25.52 27.12 -3.73
N ARG A 555 26.51 26.36 -3.26
CA ARG A 555 27.90 26.82 -3.18
C ARG A 555 28.59 26.73 -4.54
N LEU A 556 29.12 27.86 -5.02
CA LEU A 556 29.94 27.92 -6.22
C LEU A 556 31.35 27.41 -5.95
N ALA A 557 32.07 27.09 -7.04
CA ALA A 557 33.49 26.75 -6.98
C ALA A 557 34.37 27.86 -6.35
N SER A 558 33.91 29.11 -6.39
CA SER A 558 34.57 30.26 -5.76
C SER A 558 34.28 30.40 -4.26
N GLY A 559 33.53 29.47 -3.66
CA GLY A 559 33.08 29.55 -2.27
C GLY A 559 31.87 30.47 -2.04
N LYS A 560 31.47 31.28 -3.03
CA LYS A 560 30.28 32.14 -2.96
C LYS A 560 29.00 31.29 -3.03
N HIS A 561 27.96 31.70 -2.29
CA HIS A 561 26.64 31.07 -2.37
C HIS A 561 25.72 31.85 -3.31
N VAL A 562 25.02 31.14 -4.19
CA VAL A 562 24.00 31.71 -5.07
C VAL A 562 22.70 30.91 -4.98
N ARG A 563 21.57 31.50 -5.36
CA ARG A 563 20.30 30.76 -5.40
C ARG A 563 20.31 29.75 -6.54
N ILE A 564 19.73 28.57 -6.35
CA ILE A 564 19.62 27.54 -7.39
C ILE A 564 18.90 28.08 -8.64
N SER A 565 17.96 29.02 -8.48
CA SER A 565 17.27 29.70 -9.58
C SER A 565 18.16 30.59 -10.45
N SER A 566 19.35 30.95 -9.96
CA SER A 566 20.33 31.77 -10.67
C SER A 566 21.36 30.96 -11.45
N LEU A 567 21.43 29.65 -11.24
CA LEU A 567 22.36 28.78 -11.97
C LEU A 567 22.02 28.78 -13.46
N ARG A 568 23.06 28.82 -14.30
CA ARG A 568 22.98 28.75 -15.76
C ARG A 568 24.08 27.83 -16.28
N LYS A 569 23.95 27.41 -17.55
CA LYS A 569 24.98 26.60 -18.21
C LYS A 569 26.34 27.30 -18.10
N GLY A 570 27.36 26.55 -17.71
CA GLY A 570 28.72 27.03 -17.50
C GLY A 570 29.02 27.53 -16.08
N THR A 571 28.01 27.75 -15.22
CA THR A 571 28.25 28.07 -13.81
C THR A 571 29.02 26.93 -13.14
N ARG A 572 30.13 27.23 -12.45
CA ARG A 572 30.95 26.25 -11.74
C ARG A 572 30.47 26.11 -10.30
N VAL A 573 29.96 24.94 -9.94
CA VAL A 573 29.47 24.61 -8.60
C VAL A 573 30.46 23.70 -7.87
N ALA A 574 30.46 23.76 -6.54
CA ALA A 574 31.23 22.85 -5.72
C ALA A 574 30.55 21.46 -5.67
N THR A 575 31.33 20.41 -5.93
CA THR A 575 30.92 19.00 -5.84
C THR A 575 31.93 18.24 -4.96
N PRO A 576 31.60 17.03 -4.46
CA PRO A 576 32.51 16.21 -3.66
C PRO A 576 33.88 15.99 -4.33
N LEU A 577 33.89 15.72 -5.64
CA LEU A 577 35.12 15.43 -6.42
C LEU A 577 35.65 16.67 -7.17
N GLY A 578 35.48 17.84 -6.56
CA GLY A 578 35.95 19.13 -7.06
C GLY A 578 34.96 19.84 -8.00
N PRO A 579 35.28 21.06 -8.48
CA PRO A 579 34.33 21.87 -9.23
C PRO A 579 33.81 21.23 -10.53
N ARG A 580 32.52 21.36 -10.80
CA ARG A 580 31.89 20.94 -12.08
C ARG A 580 31.03 22.05 -12.67
N LYS A 581 30.95 22.13 -14.00
CA LYS A 581 30.08 23.10 -14.69
C LYS A 581 28.65 22.58 -14.73
N VAL A 582 27.68 23.46 -14.54
CA VAL A 582 26.27 23.20 -14.83
C VAL A 582 26.11 23.01 -16.34
N ALA A 583 25.52 21.91 -16.76
CA ALA A 583 25.20 21.62 -18.16
C ALA A 583 23.78 22.10 -18.52
N ALA A 584 22.81 21.88 -17.63
CA ALA A 584 21.44 22.35 -17.77
C ALA A 584 20.75 22.56 -16.41
N VAL A 585 19.72 23.40 -16.39
CA VAL A 585 18.84 23.60 -15.24
C VAL A 585 17.39 23.41 -15.67
N LEU A 586 16.74 22.38 -15.14
CA LEU A 586 15.31 22.11 -15.34
C LEU A 586 14.50 22.87 -14.30
N VAL A 587 13.56 23.68 -14.77
CA VAL A 587 12.62 24.44 -13.94
C VAL A 587 11.22 23.88 -14.16
N THR A 588 10.56 23.46 -13.10
CA THR A 588 9.18 22.96 -13.15
C THR A 588 8.31 23.83 -12.25
N PRO A 589 7.33 24.58 -12.80
CA PRO A 589 6.36 25.30 -11.99
C PRO A 589 5.49 24.34 -11.18
N VAL A 590 5.27 24.65 -9.90
CA VAL A 590 4.46 23.85 -8.99
C VAL A 590 3.55 24.71 -8.13
N ARG A 591 2.43 24.14 -7.69
CA ARG A 591 1.49 24.75 -6.74
C ARG A 591 1.25 23.79 -5.59
N ARG A 592 1.32 24.30 -4.35
CA ARG A 592 1.11 23.55 -3.11
C ARG A 592 1.93 22.24 -3.02
N GLN A 593 3.11 22.21 -3.63
CA GLN A 593 4.00 21.05 -3.58
C GLN A 593 4.47 20.81 -2.15
N VAL A 594 4.33 19.58 -1.66
CA VAL A 594 4.92 19.17 -0.39
C VAL A 594 6.44 19.14 -0.52
N MET A 595 7.12 19.82 0.41
CA MET A 595 8.57 19.86 0.55
C MET A 595 8.95 19.63 2.01
N VAL A 596 10.17 19.17 2.24
CA VAL A 596 10.78 19.03 3.56
C VAL A 596 11.82 20.14 3.70
N ARG A 597 11.84 20.83 4.85
CA ARG A 597 12.94 21.71 5.22
C ARG A 597 14.00 20.91 5.96
N LEU A 598 15.24 20.97 5.46
CA LEU A 598 16.38 20.28 6.04
C LEU A 598 17.62 21.17 5.88
N GLU A 599 18.36 21.43 6.95
CA GLU A 599 19.54 22.32 6.95
C GLU A 599 19.29 23.70 6.28
N GLY A 600 18.08 24.24 6.45
CA GLY A 600 17.66 25.52 5.84
C GLY A 600 17.33 25.45 4.34
N VAL A 601 17.41 24.26 3.74
CA VAL A 601 17.09 23.97 2.34
C VAL A 601 15.69 23.38 2.23
N LEU A 602 14.91 23.82 1.23
CA LEU A 602 13.64 23.21 0.88
C LEU A 602 13.82 22.24 -0.28
N VAL A 603 13.50 20.99 -0.03
CA VAL A 603 13.73 19.86 -0.95
C VAL A 603 12.51 18.95 -0.96
N THR A 604 12.16 18.33 -2.09
CA THR A 604 11.04 17.37 -2.13
C THR A 604 11.35 16.13 -1.26
N PRO A 605 10.34 15.48 -0.64
CA PRO A 605 10.54 14.41 0.33
C PRO A 605 11.40 13.23 -0.18
N TRP A 606 11.38 12.96 -1.48
CA TRP A 606 12.04 11.83 -2.12
C TRP A 606 13.25 12.23 -2.99
N HIS A 607 13.89 13.37 -2.72
CA HIS A 607 15.12 13.77 -3.40
C HIS A 607 16.34 13.34 -2.58
N PRO A 608 17.22 12.45 -3.07
CA PRO A 608 18.39 11.99 -2.32
C PRO A 608 19.33 13.13 -1.90
N VAL A 609 19.64 13.19 -0.62
CA VAL A 609 20.59 14.15 -0.03
C VAL A 609 21.58 13.42 0.87
N ALA A 610 22.76 13.99 1.08
CA ALA A 610 23.71 13.54 2.09
C ALA A 610 23.85 14.63 3.16
N LEU A 611 23.67 14.23 4.42
CA LEU A 611 23.73 15.12 5.58
C LEU A 611 25.18 15.49 5.93
N PRO A 612 25.43 16.65 6.55
CA PRO A 612 26.75 16.96 7.10
C PRO A 612 26.96 16.21 8.43
N ALA A 613 28.03 15.43 8.58
CA ALA A 613 28.59 15.16 9.90
C ALA A 613 30.12 15.22 9.88
N ALA A 614 30.70 15.71 10.97
CA ALA A 614 32.14 15.69 11.23
C ALA A 614 32.39 15.05 12.59
N ASP A 615 33.49 14.31 12.70
CA ASP A 615 34.28 14.28 13.92
C ASP A 615 35.19 15.54 13.93
N PRO A 616 35.06 16.45 14.92
CA PRO A 616 35.87 17.65 15.01
C PRO A 616 37.37 17.42 15.28
N ALA A 617 37.77 16.21 15.71
CA ALA A 617 39.13 15.94 16.17
C ALA A 617 40.03 15.25 15.13
N THR A 618 39.46 14.45 14.23
CA THR A 618 40.24 13.55 13.35
C THR A 618 40.27 14.00 11.90
N GLY A 619 39.31 14.82 11.45
CA GLY A 619 39.29 15.37 10.09
C GLY A 619 39.12 14.32 8.97
N GLU A 620 38.81 13.07 9.29
CA GLU A 620 38.51 12.02 8.32
C GLU A 620 37.03 12.03 7.90
N ASP A 621 36.79 11.76 6.61
CA ASP A 621 35.46 11.72 6.00
C ASP A 621 34.73 10.43 6.42
N ALA A 622 33.86 10.53 7.43
CA ALA A 622 33.07 9.39 7.94
C ALA A 622 31.89 8.99 7.02
N GLY A 623 32.02 9.17 5.69
CA GLY A 623 31.18 8.54 4.67
C GLY A 623 29.68 8.58 4.93
N HIS A 624 29.06 9.75 4.76
CA HIS A 624 27.61 9.87 4.94
C HIS A 624 26.82 9.15 3.84
N GLY A 625 26.05 8.15 4.25
CA GLY A 625 25.06 7.49 3.41
C GLY A 625 24.03 8.48 2.86
N TRP A 626 23.59 8.23 1.63
CA TRP A 626 22.54 8.99 0.99
C TRP A 626 21.18 8.64 1.60
N VAL A 627 20.33 9.65 1.86
CA VAL A 627 19.02 9.50 2.49
C VAL A 627 17.94 10.27 1.75
N PHE A 628 16.68 9.91 1.93
CA PHE A 628 15.56 10.75 1.51
C PHE A 628 15.15 11.73 2.63
N PRO A 629 14.91 13.01 2.35
CA PRO A 629 14.44 13.99 3.33
C PRO A 629 13.19 13.55 4.10
N ALA A 630 12.31 12.75 3.49
CA ALA A 630 11.15 12.14 4.15
C ALA A 630 11.51 11.24 5.34
N GLN A 631 12.73 10.71 5.34
CA GLN A 631 13.26 9.76 6.31
C GLN A 631 14.09 10.43 7.41
N VAL A 632 14.39 11.74 7.30
CA VAL A 632 15.21 12.47 8.27
C VAL A 632 14.30 13.14 9.32
N GLN A 633 14.61 12.93 10.61
CA GLN A 633 13.89 13.55 11.74
C GLN A 633 14.78 14.57 12.48
N PRO A 634 14.19 15.63 13.07
CA PRO A 634 12.77 16.02 13.01
C PRO A 634 12.37 16.56 11.62
N ARG A 635 11.13 16.26 11.21
CA ARG A 635 10.62 16.63 9.87
C ARG A 635 9.82 17.92 9.90
N GLU A 636 10.23 18.91 9.12
CA GLU A 636 9.45 20.15 8.90
C GLU A 636 8.87 20.12 7.49
N LEU A 637 7.56 19.87 7.38
CA LEU A 637 6.84 19.86 6.11
C LEU A 637 6.37 21.26 5.72
N VAL A 638 6.61 21.64 4.48
CA VAL A 638 6.29 22.98 3.94
C VAL A 638 5.51 22.84 2.64
N ARG A 639 4.35 23.53 2.54
CA ARG A 639 3.62 23.68 1.29
C ARG A 639 4.23 24.79 0.44
N TYR A 640 4.83 24.42 -0.68
CA TYR A 640 5.53 25.34 -1.57
C TYR A 640 4.76 25.58 -2.87
N SER A 641 4.49 26.84 -3.19
CA SER A 641 4.00 27.26 -4.51
C SER A 641 5.06 28.15 -5.16
N GLY A 642 5.45 27.83 -6.39
CA GLY A 642 6.56 28.51 -7.06
C GLY A 642 7.13 27.66 -8.19
N ALA A 643 8.46 27.55 -8.24
CA ALA A 643 9.14 26.68 -9.18
C ALA A 643 10.16 25.83 -8.44
N ILE A 644 10.21 24.55 -8.80
CA ILE A 644 11.22 23.61 -8.34
C ILE A 644 12.28 23.41 -9.42
N TYR A 645 13.49 23.15 -8.99
CA TYR A 645 14.69 23.17 -9.82
C TYR A 645 15.43 21.84 -9.67
N SER A 646 15.83 21.29 -10.80
CA SER A 646 16.76 20.15 -10.89
C SER A 646 17.93 20.54 -11.78
N VAL A 647 19.13 20.18 -11.36
CA VAL A 647 20.38 20.57 -12.04
C VAL A 647 20.95 19.34 -12.73
N LEU A 648 21.51 19.51 -13.93
CA LEU A 648 22.36 18.53 -14.61
C LEU A 648 23.76 19.12 -14.69
N LEU A 649 24.76 18.41 -14.18
CA LEU A 649 26.17 18.81 -14.26
C LEU A 649 26.81 18.31 -15.55
N GLN A 650 28.02 18.80 -15.86
CA GLN A 650 28.83 18.22 -16.94
C GLN A 650 29.06 16.73 -16.68
N ARG A 651 29.16 15.93 -17.75
CA ARG A 651 29.33 14.48 -17.62
C ARG A 651 30.60 14.17 -16.83
N ASP A 652 30.47 13.19 -15.95
CA ASP A 652 31.55 12.57 -15.21
C ASP A 652 31.26 11.07 -15.08
N GLY A 653 32.31 10.26 -15.02
CA GLY A 653 32.22 8.80 -14.84
C GLY A 653 31.94 8.41 -13.40
N ASP A 654 32.25 9.29 -12.45
CA ASP A 654 31.99 9.07 -11.04
C ASP A 654 30.62 9.64 -10.63
N ALA A 655 29.84 8.84 -9.91
CA ALA A 655 28.54 9.20 -9.39
C ALA A 655 28.58 10.34 -8.36
N ASP A 656 29.62 10.40 -7.53
CA ASP A 656 29.77 11.41 -6.49
C ASP A 656 30.11 12.79 -7.07
N ALA A 657 30.68 12.84 -8.29
CA ALA A 657 30.85 14.10 -9.04
C ALA A 657 29.52 14.73 -9.47
N HIS A 658 28.40 13.99 -9.38
CA HIS A 658 27.05 14.47 -9.71
C HIS A 658 26.25 14.87 -8.47
N ALA A 659 26.90 15.54 -7.52
CA ALA A 659 26.26 16.15 -6.36
C ALA A 659 26.61 17.65 -6.25
N ILE A 660 25.73 18.45 -5.65
CA ILE A 660 25.96 19.88 -5.42
C ILE A 660 25.92 20.20 -3.93
N ALA A 661 26.82 21.08 -3.49
CA ALA A 661 26.82 21.61 -2.13
C ALA A 661 25.65 22.60 -1.94
N LEU A 662 24.78 22.28 -1.00
CA LEU A 662 23.57 23.00 -0.62
C LEU A 662 23.73 23.57 0.80
N GLY A 663 22.95 24.61 1.12
CA GLY A 663 22.97 25.21 2.47
C GLY A 663 24.16 26.13 2.73
N GLY A 664 24.28 26.64 3.97
CA GLY A 664 25.41 27.46 4.45
C GLY A 664 25.03 28.87 4.93
N GLY A 665 25.00 29.08 6.25
CA GLY A 665 25.37 30.36 6.85
C GLY A 665 26.90 30.45 6.94
N LEU A 666 27.46 31.67 7.03
CA LEU A 666 28.90 31.84 7.27
C LEU A 666 29.33 30.99 8.49
N GLY A 667 30.19 29.98 8.29
CA GLY A 667 30.82 29.23 9.39
C GLY A 667 30.60 27.72 9.46
N LYS A 668 29.79 27.08 8.59
CA LYS A 668 29.69 25.60 8.56
C LYS A 668 30.83 24.97 7.72
N VAL A 669 31.60 24.08 8.34
CA VAL A 669 32.79 23.42 7.76
C VAL A 669 32.43 22.25 6.83
N VAL A 670 31.31 21.54 7.09
CA VAL A 670 30.88 20.37 6.30
C VAL A 670 29.69 20.70 5.38
N PRO A 671 29.76 20.38 4.08
CA PRO A 671 28.69 20.64 3.12
C PRO A 671 27.53 19.62 3.20
N PHE A 672 26.29 20.12 3.15
CA PHE A 672 25.08 19.35 2.89
C PHE A 672 24.97 19.09 1.38
N TRP A 673 24.89 17.84 0.93
CA TRP A 673 24.93 17.50 -0.51
C TRP A 673 23.55 17.12 -1.05
N GLY A 674 23.27 17.53 -2.29
CA GLY A 674 22.09 17.08 -3.03
C GLY A 674 22.46 16.45 -4.36
N VAL A 675 21.80 15.34 -4.73
CA VAL A 675 22.08 14.65 -5.98
C VAL A 675 21.59 15.46 -7.18
N THR A 676 22.33 15.42 -8.28
CA THR A 676 21.95 16.04 -9.55
C THR A 676 21.44 15.02 -10.55
N LEU A 677 20.74 15.49 -11.59
CA LEU A 677 20.28 14.62 -12.66
C LEU A 677 21.47 14.02 -13.41
N GLY A 678 21.31 12.81 -13.94
CA GLY A 678 22.30 12.13 -14.76
C GLY A 678 23.46 11.51 -13.98
N HIS A 679 23.29 11.25 -12.68
CA HIS A 679 24.38 10.89 -11.75
C HIS A 679 25.04 9.51 -11.92
N GLY A 680 24.90 8.86 -13.07
CA GLY A 680 25.57 7.60 -13.40
C GLY A 680 25.01 6.33 -12.73
N MET A 681 24.28 6.43 -11.61
CA MET A 681 23.74 5.25 -10.91
C MET A 681 22.39 4.82 -11.46
N VAL A 682 22.43 3.78 -12.28
CA VAL A 682 21.26 3.07 -12.80
C VAL A 682 21.12 1.78 -11.99
N GLN A 683 19.94 1.53 -11.44
CA GLN A 683 19.70 0.38 -10.55
C GLN A 683 20.15 -0.95 -11.18
N THR A 684 21.21 -1.53 -10.63
CA THR A 684 21.78 -2.84 -10.95
C THR A 684 21.34 -3.87 -9.91
N ARG A 685 21.20 -5.14 -10.29
CA ARG A 685 20.86 -6.21 -9.34
C ARG A 685 21.92 -6.27 -8.23
N GLY A 686 21.51 -6.19 -6.97
CA GLY A 686 22.36 -6.46 -5.81
C GLY A 686 22.92 -5.26 -5.03
N VAL A 687 22.74 -4.00 -5.48
CA VAL A 687 23.24 -2.81 -4.76
C VAL A 687 22.08 -1.87 -4.40
N LYS A 688 21.86 -1.63 -3.09
CA LYS A 688 20.84 -0.72 -2.55
C LYS A 688 21.45 0.68 -2.29
N ASP A 689 21.53 1.53 -3.32
CA ASP A 689 21.84 2.96 -3.17
C ASP A 689 20.58 3.78 -3.43
N VAL A 690 20.19 4.67 -2.51
CA VAL A 690 18.94 5.47 -2.63
C VAL A 690 18.96 6.44 -3.82
N ARG A 691 20.14 6.75 -4.36
CA ARG A 691 20.27 7.55 -5.57
C ARG A 691 19.92 6.75 -6.82
N ALA A 692 20.03 5.42 -6.80
CA ALA A 692 19.91 4.59 -7.98
C ALA A 692 18.54 4.74 -8.65
N HIS A 693 18.53 5.19 -9.91
CA HIS A 693 17.27 5.39 -10.64
C HIS A 693 17.45 5.22 -12.15
N ARG A 694 16.60 4.39 -12.77
CA ARG A 694 16.76 3.97 -14.19
C ARG A 694 16.76 5.09 -15.23
N PHE A 695 16.02 6.16 -14.97
CA PHE A 695 15.99 7.37 -15.80
C PHE A 695 16.86 8.50 -15.25
N PHE A 696 16.57 9.02 -14.06
CA PHE A 696 17.33 10.12 -13.46
C PHE A 696 18.82 9.84 -13.24
N GLY A 697 19.24 8.58 -13.07
CA GLY A 697 20.66 8.21 -13.00
C GLY A 697 21.33 7.95 -14.35
N ASN A 698 20.57 7.89 -15.45
CA ASN A 698 21.14 7.70 -16.78
C ASN A 698 21.35 9.05 -17.47
N TYR A 699 22.60 9.52 -17.50
CA TYR A 699 22.99 10.81 -18.06
C TYR A 699 22.47 11.03 -19.49
N ASP A 700 22.61 10.02 -20.35
CA ASP A 700 22.21 10.07 -21.76
C ASP A 700 20.69 10.24 -21.93
N LYS A 701 19.89 9.50 -21.16
CA LYS A 701 18.43 9.60 -21.20
C LYS A 701 17.95 10.97 -20.70
N VAL A 702 18.54 11.48 -19.63
CA VAL A 702 18.24 12.81 -19.09
C VAL A 702 18.58 13.89 -20.10
N LEU A 703 19.80 13.88 -20.66
CA LEU A 703 20.25 14.91 -21.60
C LEU A 703 19.38 14.93 -22.87
N ARG A 704 19.11 13.76 -23.47
CA ARG A 704 18.21 13.63 -24.63
C ARG A 704 16.81 14.16 -24.31
N SER A 705 16.29 13.83 -23.13
CA SER A 705 14.98 14.29 -22.71
C SER A 705 14.92 15.82 -22.48
N LEU A 706 15.97 16.43 -21.95
CA LEU A 706 16.03 17.89 -21.76
C LEU A 706 16.18 18.63 -23.09
N ALA A 707 16.96 18.07 -24.02
CA ALA A 707 17.10 18.61 -25.38
C ALA A 707 15.75 18.65 -26.11
N ALA A 708 14.90 17.64 -25.91
CA ALA A 708 13.58 17.53 -26.54
C ALA A 708 12.54 18.60 -26.09
N ILE A 709 12.76 19.30 -24.97
CA ILE A 709 11.83 20.29 -24.40
C ILE A 709 12.13 21.74 -24.84
N ARG A 710 13.16 21.93 -25.66
CA ARG A 710 13.76 23.23 -26.05
C ARG A 710 14.55 23.86 -24.89
N MET A 711 15.84 23.55 -24.85
CA MET A 711 16.80 24.17 -23.94
C MET A 711 17.19 25.58 -24.45
N ARG A 712 17.13 26.58 -23.57
CA ARG A 712 17.59 27.95 -23.90
C ARG A 712 19.12 27.98 -24.04
N ARG A 713 19.65 29.02 -24.72
CA ARG A 713 21.11 29.23 -24.90
C ARG A 713 21.87 29.30 -23.57
N ASP A 714 21.23 29.79 -22.51
CA ASP A 714 21.76 29.86 -21.15
C ASP A 714 21.57 28.56 -20.33
N GLY A 715 21.14 27.46 -20.96
CA GLY A 715 21.00 26.14 -20.34
C GLY A 715 19.72 25.90 -19.55
N LEU A 716 18.80 26.87 -19.53
CA LEU A 716 17.55 26.77 -18.79
C LEU A 716 16.52 25.98 -19.62
N VAL A 717 15.85 25.02 -18.99
CA VAL A 717 14.77 24.19 -19.57
C VAL A 717 13.52 24.37 -18.71
N ILE A 718 12.38 24.69 -19.31
CA ILE A 718 11.12 24.81 -18.56
C ILE A 718 10.26 23.57 -18.83
N GLY A 719 10.14 22.72 -17.81
CA GLY A 719 9.38 21.47 -17.85
C GLY A 719 7.96 21.62 -17.31
N GLY A 720 7.06 20.76 -17.79
CA GLY A 720 5.70 20.55 -17.29
C GLY A 720 5.57 19.28 -16.44
N GLY A 721 6.67 18.79 -15.86
CA GLY A 721 6.73 17.52 -15.11
C GLY A 721 7.32 16.37 -15.93
N VAL A 722 6.91 15.14 -15.64
CA VAL A 722 7.45 13.91 -16.24
C VAL A 722 6.38 13.09 -16.96
N LYS A 723 6.78 12.35 -17.99
CA LYS A 723 6.01 11.29 -18.64
C LYS A 723 6.60 9.95 -18.19
N ARG A 724 5.70 9.05 -17.83
CA ARG A 724 6.02 7.70 -17.37
C ARG A 724 5.69 6.70 -18.47
N SER A 725 6.44 5.60 -18.49
CA SER A 725 6.13 4.43 -19.31
C SER A 725 4.72 3.95 -18.97
N LYS A 726 3.91 3.68 -19.99
CA LYS A 726 2.60 3.06 -19.80
C LYS A 726 2.72 1.61 -19.28
N ASN A 727 3.82 0.93 -19.59
CA ASN A 727 3.99 -0.50 -19.27
C ASN A 727 4.73 -0.73 -17.94
N THR A 728 5.55 0.24 -17.50
CA THR A 728 6.40 0.06 -16.31
C THR A 728 6.17 1.10 -15.22
N GLY A 729 5.34 2.13 -15.45
CA GLY A 729 5.11 3.22 -14.49
C GLY A 729 6.34 4.11 -14.19
N LEU A 730 7.53 3.72 -14.65
CA LEU A 730 8.78 4.42 -14.44
C LEU A 730 8.85 5.69 -15.29
N VAL A 731 9.54 6.72 -14.78
CA VAL A 731 9.81 7.93 -15.55
C VAL A 731 10.64 7.59 -16.79
N THR A 732 10.21 8.06 -17.95
CA THR A 732 10.90 7.79 -19.24
C THR A 732 11.38 9.06 -19.92
N VAL A 733 10.71 10.20 -19.72
CA VAL A 733 11.04 11.49 -20.34
C VAL A 733 10.40 12.63 -19.56
N PHE A 734 10.99 13.82 -19.58
CA PHE A 734 10.40 15.07 -19.13
C PHE A 734 9.31 15.56 -20.11
N LYS A 735 8.33 16.32 -19.64
CA LYS A 735 7.29 16.94 -20.47
C LYS A 735 7.59 18.41 -20.73
N PRO A 736 7.27 18.96 -21.91
CA PRO A 736 7.33 20.39 -22.15
C PRO A 736 6.24 21.12 -21.36
N TYR A 737 6.53 22.36 -20.96
CA TYR A 737 5.55 23.22 -20.30
C TYR A 737 4.49 23.72 -21.30
N GLN A 738 3.22 23.37 -21.10
CA GLN A 738 2.11 23.81 -21.95
C GLN A 738 1.46 25.09 -21.40
N GLN A 739 1.41 26.12 -22.25
CA GLN A 739 1.08 27.51 -21.92
C GLN A 739 -0.44 27.77 -21.80
N ARG A 740 -1.24 26.83 -21.25
CA ARG A 740 -2.70 27.01 -21.06
C ARG A 740 -3.10 27.72 -19.76
N HIS A 741 -2.14 28.14 -18.93
CA HIS A 741 -2.38 28.86 -17.67
C HIS A 741 -1.75 30.27 -17.69
N GLN A 742 -2.45 31.25 -18.26
CA GLN A 742 -1.97 32.63 -18.42
C GLN A 742 -1.71 33.41 -17.11
N ALA A 743 -2.15 32.92 -15.94
CA ALA A 743 -1.93 33.64 -14.68
C ALA A 743 -0.52 33.44 -14.06
N ALA A 744 0.26 32.44 -14.50
CA ALA A 744 1.56 32.11 -13.87
C ALA A 744 2.78 32.75 -14.57
N SER A 745 2.64 33.25 -15.80
CA SER A 745 3.78 33.77 -16.57
C SER A 745 4.31 35.11 -16.08
N ARG A 746 3.54 35.90 -15.33
CA ARG A 746 4.01 37.17 -14.74
C ARG A 746 4.97 37.01 -13.57
N LEU A 747 4.97 35.85 -12.91
CA LEU A 747 5.86 35.56 -11.76
C LEU A 747 7.17 34.86 -12.15
N LEU A 748 7.30 34.36 -13.39
CA LEU A 748 8.45 33.57 -13.84
C LEU A 748 9.56 34.39 -14.54
N LEU A 749 9.29 35.64 -14.93
CA LEU A 749 10.19 36.48 -15.75
C LEU A 749 10.24 37.93 -15.27
N GLN A 750 10.74 38.16 -14.05
CA GLN A 750 11.34 39.46 -13.69
C GLN A 750 12.81 39.24 -13.30
N ALA A 751 13.66 39.10 -14.32
CA ALA A 751 15.08 39.36 -14.18
C ALA A 751 15.60 39.90 -15.52
N ARG A 752 15.88 41.20 -15.52
CA ARG A 752 16.65 41.98 -16.51
C ARG A 752 15.94 42.37 -17.82
N ALA A 753 15.21 43.47 -17.74
CA ALA A 753 15.18 44.49 -18.78
C ALA A 753 15.22 45.87 -18.08
N GLY A 754 16.43 46.41 -17.92
CA GLY A 754 16.70 47.70 -17.29
C GLY A 754 18.11 48.11 -17.70
N GLY A 755 18.20 48.71 -18.88
CA GLY A 755 19.44 49.08 -19.54
C GLY A 755 20.23 50.13 -18.78
N ALA A 756 21.54 50.09 -18.97
CA ALA A 756 22.48 51.08 -18.49
C ALA A 756 22.08 52.50 -18.94
N ARG A 757 22.02 53.44 -17.99
CA ARG A 757 22.40 54.83 -18.23
C ARG A 757 23.26 55.31 -17.07
N ARG A 758 24.47 55.71 -17.44
CA ARG A 758 25.48 56.41 -16.64
C ARG A 758 24.86 57.60 -15.90
N ARG A 759 25.28 57.82 -14.65
CA ARG A 759 25.71 59.14 -14.16
C ARG A 759 26.75 58.93 -13.05
N ALA A 760 27.95 59.42 -13.33
CA ALA A 760 28.98 59.67 -12.34
C ALA A 760 28.67 61.00 -11.65
N SER A 761 28.82 61.05 -10.32
CA SER A 761 29.16 62.27 -9.59
C SER A 761 29.61 61.91 -8.17
N MET A 762 30.66 62.61 -7.75
CA MET A 762 31.46 62.49 -6.54
C MET A 762 30.74 62.84 -5.23
N LEU A 763 31.51 62.67 -4.13
CA LEU A 763 31.35 63.15 -2.73
C LEU A 763 30.80 62.05 -1.80
N GLY A 764 31.44 61.59 -0.72
CA GLY A 764 32.65 61.91 0.03
C GLY A 764 32.64 61.05 1.33
N PRO A 765 33.73 60.94 2.10
CA PRO A 765 33.87 59.94 3.18
C PRO A 765 33.56 60.53 4.58
N LYS A 766 32.73 59.85 5.40
CA LYS A 766 32.65 60.04 6.87
C LYS A 766 32.25 58.71 7.53
N VAL A 767 33.16 57.97 8.18
CA VAL A 767 33.68 58.10 9.57
C VAL A 767 32.80 57.39 10.62
N CYS A 768 33.37 56.29 11.12
CA CYS A 768 33.47 55.73 12.48
C CYS A 768 32.35 55.74 13.54
N LYS A 769 32.45 54.68 14.36
CA LYS A 769 32.00 54.43 15.75
C LYS A 769 30.65 53.69 15.91
N ALA A 770 30.49 52.75 16.82
CA ALA A 770 31.39 52.03 17.73
C ALA A 770 30.64 50.81 18.30
N VAL A 771 31.44 49.92 18.89
CA VAL A 771 31.16 48.69 19.62
C VAL A 771 30.25 48.91 20.84
N ALA A 772 29.34 47.97 21.08
CA ALA A 772 29.03 47.35 22.37
C ALA A 772 28.51 45.93 22.11
#